data_AF-A0A7C4KNE2-F1
#
_entry.id   AF-A0A7C4KNE2-F1
#
_cell.length_a   1.000
_cell.length_b   1.000
_cell.length_c   1.000
_cell.angle_alpha   90.00
_cell.angle_beta   90.00
_cell.angle_gamma   90.00
#
_symmetry.space_group_name_H-M   'P 1'
#
loop_
_entity.id
_entity.type
_entity.pdbx_description
1 polymer ?
#
loop_
_entity_poly.entity_id
_entity_poly.type
_entity_poly.pdbx_seq_one_letter_code
_entity_poly.pdbx_strand_id
1 'polypeptide(L)'
;MNISEKFWSWVGRKTALSSWARAWLAGHDTSSTSAAANLSNAMLQVPWVYAAVTAKAAKLTQVGLELYAPNQPQPIESGPAYQLLLRPHPLLDRAAFIELLSLWLDLRGEFFVIALDKSGAVIPARRGPANIASLHILPPDQMTEVIDRNELVAWEYRSSGPKDFMSSHLLLPEEVIHCRLPNPFHPWRGLSPLTIARIATEADYTAAIFMRGLLANNADTGIIVTTDQLLSPEAQEQIKAALRERKRAAGTPDRPLLLHGGMKIEKPTIAAADLQFLENRKYLRQEILAVFRVPQDILGYTEDANRSVSEQQAANWVQNVIAPLARRIGSALSAITAPVEIWFDLDDLPEMQALRRARFDAAVKIFQCGVPWNDINKELDLGFPEYPWGNTGFLPYSIQPAASILAEPSPPAPPGPSTQSTITRPIILHHHHHHPIHTCAPADPGWEAKRRREARLTKTKLARFFFEQRARILSRLASQLKSIPASHAITKSAEIDWDALFDFVNERTALEGILKPRLIATFEAGARDLLAELGMASTNLKPEAAIAFFERRQNMITSITQDKFDQIKTSLQEGLANGESFEQLADRVRAEYNAFTDYQAERIADTETTMAMNNGRMEGMLETGVKKKAWKTAKLENVRATHLEAEQRSLAGIPIEEPFSNGLMFPGDPDGPPEEIINCRCFLIPVLD
;
A
#
# COMPACT_ATOMS: atom_id res chain seq x y z
N MET A 1 32.03 -9.70 -42.70
CA MET A 1 32.48 -11.07 -42.35
C MET A 1 33.53 -10.98 -41.26
N ASN A 2 33.19 -11.39 -40.04
CA ASN A 2 33.99 -11.19 -38.84
C ASN A 2 35.11 -12.25 -38.74
N ILE A 3 36.19 -11.97 -38.00
CA ILE A 3 37.35 -12.88 -37.88
C ILE A 3 36.95 -14.25 -37.32
N SER A 4 35.92 -14.30 -36.48
CA SER A 4 35.32 -15.54 -35.97
C SER A 4 34.70 -16.40 -37.07
N GLU A 5 34.03 -15.81 -38.06
CA GLU A 5 33.41 -16.55 -39.17
C GLU A 5 34.46 -17.22 -40.06
N LYS A 6 35.63 -16.57 -40.27
CA LYS A 6 36.74 -17.17 -41.01
C LYS A 6 37.39 -18.33 -40.25
N PHE A 7 37.54 -18.19 -38.92
CA PHE A 7 38.09 -19.24 -38.07
C PHE A 7 37.18 -20.48 -38.03
N TRP A 8 35.87 -20.30 -37.81
CA TRP A 8 34.91 -21.40 -37.81
C TRP A 8 34.68 -22.01 -39.21
N SER A 9 34.75 -21.20 -40.28
CA SER A 9 34.75 -21.70 -41.67
C SER A 9 35.98 -22.57 -41.98
N TRP A 10 37.12 -22.26 -41.39
CA TRP A 10 38.36 -23.03 -41.56
C TRP A 10 38.35 -24.34 -40.75
N VAL A 11 37.89 -24.29 -39.49
CA VAL A 11 37.69 -25.50 -38.64
C VAL A 11 36.66 -26.44 -39.27
N GLY A 12 35.52 -25.89 -39.74
CA GLY A 12 34.45 -26.66 -40.37
C GLY A 12 34.79 -27.29 -41.73
N ARG A 13 35.90 -26.89 -42.37
CA ARG A 13 36.42 -27.53 -43.59
C ARG A 13 37.32 -28.73 -43.32
N LYS A 14 37.90 -28.86 -42.12
CA LYS A 14 38.78 -30.00 -41.76
C LYS A 14 38.08 -31.09 -40.94
N THR A 15 36.93 -30.80 -40.35
CA THR A 15 36.10 -31.78 -39.65
C THR A 15 34.88 -32.10 -40.50
N ALA A 16 34.53 -33.38 -40.69
CA ALA A 16 33.36 -33.85 -41.43
C ALA A 16 32.03 -33.53 -40.71
N LEU A 17 31.82 -32.26 -40.34
CA LEU A 17 30.59 -31.77 -39.75
C LEU A 17 29.55 -31.60 -40.86
N SER A 18 28.36 -32.14 -40.63
CA SER A 18 27.18 -31.96 -41.47
C SER A 18 26.80 -30.47 -41.62
N SER A 19 26.02 -30.14 -42.65
CA SER A 19 25.51 -28.77 -42.85
C SER A 19 24.67 -28.26 -41.66
N TRP A 20 23.90 -29.16 -41.04
CA TRP A 20 23.15 -28.89 -39.80
C TRP A 20 24.09 -28.52 -38.64
N ALA A 21 25.16 -29.29 -38.40
CA ALA A 21 26.07 -29.05 -37.27
C ALA A 21 26.83 -27.73 -37.42
N ARG A 22 27.17 -27.34 -38.67
CA ARG A 22 27.79 -26.04 -38.97
C ARG A 22 26.85 -24.87 -38.71
N ALA A 23 25.57 -25.01 -39.08
CA ALA A 23 24.58 -23.97 -38.83
C ALA A 23 24.27 -23.81 -37.34
N TRP A 24 24.16 -24.92 -36.60
CA TRP A 24 23.98 -24.91 -35.15
C TRP A 24 25.17 -24.27 -34.41
N LEU A 25 26.41 -24.63 -34.76
CA LEU A 25 27.63 -24.02 -34.19
C LEU A 25 27.79 -22.53 -34.52
N ALA A 26 27.21 -22.09 -35.64
CA ALA A 26 27.16 -20.68 -36.03
C ALA A 26 25.99 -19.91 -35.41
N GLY A 27 25.14 -20.57 -34.60
CA GLY A 27 23.95 -19.96 -34.00
C GLY A 27 22.81 -19.67 -34.98
N HIS A 28 22.81 -20.32 -36.15
CA HIS A 28 21.75 -20.17 -37.14
C HIS A 28 20.65 -21.23 -36.94
N ASP A 29 19.42 -20.79 -36.78
CA ASP A 29 18.24 -21.65 -36.70
C ASP A 29 17.94 -22.26 -38.09
N THR A 30 18.01 -23.58 -38.23
CA THR A 30 17.82 -24.28 -39.52
C THR A 30 16.39 -24.78 -39.76
N SER A 31 15.43 -24.43 -38.90
CA SER A 31 14.03 -24.81 -39.10
C SER A 31 13.21 -23.60 -39.53
N SER A 32 12.54 -23.70 -40.68
CA SER A 32 11.53 -22.75 -41.16
C SER A 32 10.22 -22.83 -40.36
N THR A 33 10.25 -23.36 -39.15
CA THR A 33 9.05 -23.74 -38.35
C THR A 33 9.04 -23.15 -36.94
N SER A 34 10.06 -22.39 -36.52
CA SER A 34 9.88 -21.49 -35.38
C SER A 34 9.22 -20.21 -35.91
N ALA A 35 7.92 -20.06 -35.68
CA ALA A 35 7.38 -18.72 -35.55
C ALA A 35 8.25 -18.05 -34.48
N ALA A 36 9.17 -17.18 -34.88
CA ALA A 36 9.96 -16.39 -33.96
C ALA A 36 9.00 -15.85 -32.90
N ALA A 37 9.39 -15.89 -31.63
CA ALA A 37 8.60 -15.43 -30.49
C ALA A 37 8.42 -13.90 -30.53
N ASN A 38 7.93 -13.37 -31.64
CA ASN A 38 7.77 -11.97 -31.93
C ASN A 38 6.42 -11.53 -31.38
N LEU A 39 6.47 -10.54 -30.51
CA LEU A 39 5.30 -9.86 -30.01
C LEU A 39 4.68 -9.05 -31.17
N SER A 40 3.47 -9.42 -31.59
CA SER A 40 2.72 -8.73 -32.65
C SER A 40 1.74 -7.70 -32.08
N ASN A 41 1.08 -8.03 -30.97
CA ASN A 41 0.19 -7.13 -30.25
C ASN A 41 0.30 -7.35 -28.74
N ALA A 42 0.94 -6.40 -28.07
CA ALA A 42 1.17 -6.42 -26.63
C ALA A 42 -0.11 -6.56 -25.81
N MET A 43 -1.19 -5.84 -26.18
CA MET A 43 -2.45 -5.87 -25.42
C MET A 43 -3.14 -7.23 -25.53
N LEU A 44 -3.04 -7.91 -26.68
CA LEU A 44 -3.67 -9.21 -26.89
C LEU A 44 -2.83 -10.39 -26.36
N GLN A 45 -1.52 -10.22 -26.27
CA GLN A 45 -0.59 -11.31 -25.99
C GLN A 45 0.03 -11.27 -24.58
N VAL A 46 0.06 -10.10 -23.93
CA VAL A 46 0.63 -9.94 -22.60
C VAL A 46 -0.44 -9.48 -21.60
N PRO A 47 -0.76 -10.32 -20.59
CA PRO A 47 -1.86 -10.05 -19.67
C PRO A 47 -1.64 -8.79 -18.82
N TRP A 48 -0.40 -8.47 -18.47
CA TRP A 48 -0.06 -7.31 -17.65
C TRP A 48 -0.35 -5.99 -18.36
N VAL A 49 -0.11 -5.94 -19.68
CA VAL A 49 -0.43 -4.76 -20.49
C VAL A 49 -1.93 -4.56 -20.52
N TYR A 50 -2.70 -5.61 -20.85
CA TYR A 50 -4.17 -5.56 -20.84
C TYR A 50 -4.72 -5.11 -19.49
N ALA A 51 -4.25 -5.73 -18.40
CA ALA A 51 -4.73 -5.41 -17.05
C ALA A 51 -4.41 -3.97 -16.63
N ALA A 52 -3.22 -3.46 -16.96
CA ALA A 52 -2.82 -2.10 -16.61
C ALA A 52 -3.66 -1.04 -17.33
N VAL A 53 -3.80 -1.18 -18.65
CA VAL A 53 -4.50 -0.17 -19.47
C VAL A 53 -6.01 -0.19 -19.20
N THR A 54 -6.60 -1.37 -18.99
CA THR A 54 -8.03 -1.49 -18.66
C THR A 54 -8.33 -1.06 -17.24
N ALA A 55 -7.45 -1.29 -16.26
CA ALA A 55 -7.65 -0.79 -14.89
C ALA A 55 -7.72 0.75 -14.86
N LYS A 56 -6.84 1.43 -15.59
CA LYS A 56 -6.89 2.90 -15.72
C LYS A 56 -8.17 3.37 -16.39
N ALA A 57 -8.53 2.74 -17.52
CA ALA A 57 -9.71 3.12 -18.27
C ALA A 57 -11.01 2.88 -17.47
N ALA A 58 -11.14 1.73 -16.80
CA ALA A 58 -12.27 1.41 -15.95
C ALA A 58 -12.38 2.32 -14.73
N LYS A 59 -11.25 2.81 -14.19
CA LYS A 59 -11.30 3.81 -13.12
C LYS A 59 -11.78 5.17 -13.63
N LEU A 60 -11.39 5.58 -14.84
CA LEU A 60 -11.87 6.81 -15.47
C LEU A 60 -13.38 6.80 -15.75
N THR A 61 -13.97 5.65 -16.11
CA THR A 61 -15.41 5.57 -16.39
C THR A 61 -16.27 5.68 -15.13
N GLN A 62 -15.69 5.46 -13.94
CA GLN A 62 -16.35 5.69 -12.65
C GLN A 62 -16.39 7.17 -12.26
N VAL A 63 -15.60 8.02 -12.94
CA VAL A 63 -15.52 9.46 -12.65
C VAL A 63 -16.67 10.17 -13.33
N GLY A 64 -17.37 11.03 -12.58
CA GLY A 64 -18.44 11.86 -13.13
C GLY A 64 -17.87 12.83 -14.17
N LEU A 65 -18.57 13.02 -15.29
CA LEU A 65 -18.21 14.05 -16.27
C LEU A 65 -19.24 15.18 -16.15
N GLU A 66 -18.74 16.36 -15.83
CA GLU A 66 -19.53 17.56 -15.59
C GLU A 66 -19.15 18.66 -16.58
N LEU A 67 -20.11 19.53 -16.87
CA LEU A 67 -19.94 20.63 -17.81
C LEU A 67 -20.11 21.95 -17.09
N TYR A 68 -19.13 22.83 -17.22
CA TYR A 68 -19.15 24.14 -16.58
C TYR A 68 -19.11 25.26 -17.62
N ALA A 69 -20.04 26.21 -17.53
CA ALA A 69 -19.89 27.46 -18.25
C ALA A 69 -18.86 28.36 -17.54
N PRO A 70 -18.10 29.21 -18.25
CA PRO A 70 -17.00 30.00 -17.68
C PRO A 70 -17.36 30.86 -16.45
N ASN A 71 -18.64 31.17 -16.25
CA ASN A 71 -19.14 32.03 -15.17
C ASN A 71 -20.28 31.38 -14.36
N GLN A 72 -20.43 30.05 -14.41
CA GLN A 72 -21.47 29.35 -13.64
C GLN A 72 -20.84 28.24 -12.80
N PRO A 73 -21.03 28.27 -11.47
CA PRO A 73 -20.46 27.27 -10.57
C PRO A 73 -21.28 25.97 -10.50
N GLN A 74 -22.42 25.91 -11.22
CA GLN A 74 -23.29 24.73 -11.24
C GLN A 74 -23.09 23.96 -12.55
N PRO A 75 -23.08 22.61 -12.50
CA PRO A 75 -22.92 21.79 -13.69
C PRO A 75 -24.12 21.94 -14.65
N ILE A 76 -23.84 21.92 -15.94
CA ILE A 76 -24.83 21.94 -17.01
C ILE A 76 -25.33 20.51 -17.25
N GLU A 77 -26.59 20.28 -16.89
CA GLU A 77 -27.25 18.97 -17.04
C GLU A 77 -28.15 18.86 -18.29
N SER A 78 -28.13 19.86 -19.19
CA SER A 78 -28.99 19.86 -20.39
C SER A 78 -28.38 20.62 -21.57
N GLY A 79 -28.89 20.36 -22.78
CA GLY A 79 -28.49 21.03 -24.01
C GLY A 79 -27.63 20.18 -24.96
N PRO A 80 -27.24 20.73 -26.13
CA PRO A 80 -26.56 19.98 -27.18
C PRO A 80 -25.20 19.41 -26.77
N ALA A 81 -24.41 20.15 -25.99
CA ALA A 81 -23.11 19.71 -25.49
C ALA A 81 -23.24 18.49 -24.57
N TYR A 82 -24.20 18.57 -23.63
CA TYR A 82 -24.48 17.48 -22.68
C TYR A 82 -24.96 16.22 -23.40
N GLN A 83 -25.89 16.36 -24.37
CA GLN A 83 -26.38 15.23 -25.17
C GLN A 83 -25.29 14.59 -26.03
N LEU A 84 -24.43 15.41 -26.66
CA LEU A 84 -23.31 14.91 -27.45
C LEU A 84 -22.35 14.09 -26.59
N LEU A 85 -22.02 14.53 -25.37
CA LEU A 85 -21.10 13.78 -24.51
C LEU A 85 -21.72 12.53 -23.86
N LEU A 86 -23.04 12.50 -23.66
CA LEU A 86 -23.72 11.27 -23.25
C LEU A 86 -23.63 10.17 -24.32
N ARG A 87 -23.67 10.56 -25.60
CA ARG A 87 -23.57 9.64 -26.73
C ARG A 87 -22.67 10.23 -27.84
N PRO A 88 -21.35 10.22 -27.63
CA PRO A 88 -20.40 10.88 -28.53
C PRO A 88 -20.34 10.20 -29.90
N HIS A 89 -20.62 8.90 -29.96
CA HIS A 89 -20.58 8.12 -31.18
C HIS A 89 -21.87 7.30 -31.33
N PRO A 90 -22.33 6.98 -32.56
CA PRO A 90 -23.58 6.23 -32.75
C PRO A 90 -23.58 4.85 -32.06
N LEU A 91 -22.42 4.19 -32.03
CA LEU A 91 -22.22 2.85 -31.48
C LEU A 91 -21.56 2.80 -30.09
N LEU A 92 -21.02 3.91 -29.60
CA LEU A 92 -20.32 3.94 -28.32
C LEU A 92 -21.06 4.88 -27.37
N ASP A 93 -21.34 4.39 -26.18
CA ASP A 93 -21.76 5.25 -25.09
C ASP A 93 -20.58 6.09 -24.57
N ARG A 94 -20.88 7.02 -23.67
CA ARG A 94 -19.87 7.87 -23.02
C ARG A 94 -18.72 7.05 -22.42
N ALA A 95 -19.04 5.97 -21.70
CA ALA A 95 -18.06 5.18 -20.96
C ALA A 95 -17.07 4.49 -21.92
N ALA A 96 -17.58 3.78 -22.92
CA ALA A 96 -16.75 3.10 -23.92
C ALA A 96 -15.91 4.08 -24.74
N PHE A 97 -16.44 5.27 -25.03
CA PHE A 97 -15.69 6.31 -25.74
C PHE A 97 -14.49 6.81 -24.92
N ILE A 98 -14.71 7.19 -23.65
CA ILE A 98 -13.63 7.65 -22.76
C ILE A 98 -12.60 6.54 -22.50
N GLU A 99 -13.07 5.29 -22.34
CA GLU A 99 -12.18 4.14 -22.19
C GLU A 99 -11.26 3.98 -23.40
N LEU A 100 -11.79 4.05 -24.63
CA LEU A 100 -10.97 3.99 -25.84
C LEU A 100 -9.96 5.12 -25.94
N LEU A 101 -10.33 6.35 -25.55
CA LEU A 101 -9.37 7.47 -25.51
C LEU A 101 -8.22 7.19 -24.53
N SER A 102 -8.53 6.68 -23.34
CA SER A 102 -7.52 6.29 -22.35
C SER A 102 -6.60 5.19 -22.88
N LEU A 103 -7.17 4.17 -23.54
CA LEU A 103 -6.41 3.08 -24.14
C LEU A 103 -5.44 3.60 -25.21
N TRP A 104 -5.87 4.51 -26.08
CA TRP A 104 -5.00 5.09 -27.10
C TRP A 104 -3.84 5.91 -26.51
N LEU A 105 -4.08 6.68 -25.43
CA LEU A 105 -2.99 7.36 -24.72
C LEU A 105 -1.96 6.38 -24.16
N ASP A 106 -2.38 5.23 -23.65
CA ASP A 106 -1.46 4.25 -23.08
C ASP A 106 -0.74 3.38 -24.13
N LEU A 107 -1.42 3.05 -25.23
CA LEU A 107 -0.89 2.18 -26.27
C LEU A 107 -0.07 2.92 -27.34
N ARG A 108 -0.42 4.18 -27.62
CA ARG A 108 0.19 5.00 -28.69
C ARG A 108 0.67 6.36 -28.22
N GLY A 109 0.40 6.75 -26.97
CA GLY A 109 0.84 8.04 -26.43
C GLY A 109 -0.06 9.20 -26.86
N GLU A 110 -1.07 8.96 -27.69
CA GLU A 110 -1.93 9.99 -28.27
C GLU A 110 -3.23 9.41 -28.80
N PHE A 111 -4.22 10.27 -28.99
CA PHE A 111 -5.43 9.96 -29.74
C PHE A 111 -5.81 11.11 -30.68
N PHE A 112 -6.58 10.76 -31.70
CA PHE A 112 -7.15 11.70 -32.66
C PHE A 112 -8.66 11.54 -32.68
N VAL A 113 -9.39 12.64 -32.56
CA VAL A 113 -10.85 12.67 -32.69
C VAL A 113 -11.25 13.69 -33.75
N ILE A 114 -12.20 13.33 -34.60
CA ILE A 114 -12.82 14.23 -35.57
C ILE A 114 -14.31 14.38 -35.26
N ALA A 115 -14.87 15.53 -35.62
CA ALA A 115 -16.30 15.81 -35.52
C ALA A 115 -16.95 15.74 -36.90
N LEU A 116 -18.11 15.08 -36.98
CA LEU A 116 -18.89 14.97 -38.20
C LEU A 116 -20.23 15.67 -38.03
N ASP A 117 -20.72 16.28 -39.10
CA ASP A 117 -22.08 16.79 -39.17
C ASP A 117 -23.09 15.69 -39.55
N LYS A 118 -24.38 16.06 -39.66
CA LYS A 118 -25.45 15.12 -40.05
C LYS A 118 -25.32 14.56 -41.47
N SER A 119 -24.52 15.19 -42.33
CA SER A 119 -24.24 14.72 -43.68
C SER A 119 -23.04 13.77 -43.74
N GLY A 120 -22.32 13.60 -42.62
CA GLY A 120 -21.10 12.80 -42.53
C GLY A 120 -19.84 13.56 -42.98
N ALA A 121 -19.92 14.88 -43.18
CA ALA A 121 -18.76 15.70 -43.51
C ALA A 121 -17.96 16.04 -42.25
N VAL A 122 -16.64 16.05 -42.37
CA VAL A 122 -15.75 16.52 -41.29
C VAL A 122 -15.94 18.02 -41.11
N ILE A 123 -16.12 18.43 -39.86
CA ILE A 123 -16.26 19.84 -39.49
C ILE A 123 -15.25 20.22 -38.39
N PRO A 124 -14.78 21.48 -38.35
CA PRO A 124 -13.97 21.96 -37.25
C PRO A 124 -14.66 21.79 -35.90
N ALA A 125 -13.96 21.23 -34.91
CA ALA A 125 -14.52 20.95 -33.59
C ALA A 125 -15.10 22.20 -32.90
N ARG A 126 -14.58 23.39 -33.24
CA ARG A 126 -15.01 24.69 -32.70
C ARG A 126 -16.30 25.24 -33.29
N ARG A 127 -16.94 24.59 -34.27
CA ARG A 127 -18.23 25.04 -34.85
C ARG A 127 -19.43 24.87 -33.92
N GLY A 128 -19.21 24.39 -32.70
CA GLY A 128 -20.20 24.30 -31.64
C GLY A 128 -20.96 22.97 -31.65
N PRO A 129 -21.35 22.47 -30.47
CA PRO A 129 -21.86 21.11 -30.28
C PRO A 129 -23.20 20.85 -30.98
N ALA A 130 -23.99 21.89 -31.29
CA ALA A 130 -25.26 21.73 -32.00
C ALA A 130 -25.11 21.28 -33.46
N ASN A 131 -23.95 21.52 -34.07
CA ASN A 131 -23.67 21.16 -35.47
C ASN A 131 -23.00 19.78 -35.60
N ILE A 132 -22.60 19.18 -34.47
CA ILE A 132 -21.88 17.91 -34.42
C ILE A 132 -22.89 16.79 -34.21
N ALA A 133 -22.94 15.86 -35.16
CA ALA A 133 -23.75 14.66 -35.08
C ALA A 133 -23.03 13.52 -34.36
N SER A 134 -21.73 13.36 -34.60
CA SER A 134 -20.92 12.32 -33.97
C SER A 134 -19.43 12.68 -33.91
N LEU A 135 -18.74 12.02 -32.99
CA LEU A 135 -17.30 12.05 -32.78
C LEU A 135 -16.71 10.69 -33.13
N HIS A 136 -15.66 10.70 -33.94
CA HIS A 136 -14.98 9.47 -34.37
C HIS A 136 -13.52 9.49 -33.96
N ILE A 137 -13.07 8.39 -33.34
CA ILE A 137 -11.68 8.20 -32.94
C ILE A 137 -10.93 7.61 -34.13
N LEU A 138 -9.85 8.27 -34.56
CA LEU A 138 -8.99 7.78 -35.63
C LEU A 138 -7.76 7.06 -35.03
N PRO A 139 -7.37 5.89 -35.58
CA PRO A 139 -6.17 5.19 -35.14
C PRO A 139 -4.91 6.05 -35.35
N PRO A 140 -4.08 6.27 -34.31
CA PRO A 140 -2.83 7.03 -34.45
C PRO A 140 -1.84 6.47 -35.48
N ASP A 141 -1.89 5.16 -35.74
CA ASP A 141 -1.04 4.47 -36.73
C ASP A 141 -1.40 4.85 -38.17
N GLN A 142 -2.62 5.35 -38.40
CA GLN A 142 -3.12 5.80 -39.71
C GLN A 142 -2.99 7.33 -39.89
N MET A 143 -2.47 8.04 -38.89
CA MET A 143 -2.34 9.50 -38.90
C MET A 143 -0.86 9.89 -39.06
N THR A 144 -0.58 10.69 -40.09
CA THR A 144 0.75 11.25 -40.34
C THR A 144 0.70 12.77 -40.41
N GLU A 145 1.62 13.42 -39.70
CA GLU A 145 1.75 14.87 -39.68
C GLU A 145 2.28 15.41 -41.01
N VAL A 146 1.66 16.48 -41.51
CA VAL A 146 2.12 17.24 -42.68
C VAL A 146 2.65 18.57 -42.20
N ILE A 147 3.97 18.74 -42.28
CA ILE A 147 4.69 19.89 -41.75
C ILE A 147 5.21 20.72 -42.92
N ASP A 148 4.94 22.03 -42.89
CA ASP A 148 5.59 23.00 -43.78
C ASP A 148 6.17 24.13 -42.93
N ARG A 149 7.39 24.57 -43.26
CA ARG A 149 8.09 25.67 -42.56
C ARG A 149 8.10 25.55 -41.02
N ASN A 150 8.20 24.31 -40.51
CA ASN A 150 8.19 23.98 -39.08
C ASN A 150 6.84 24.24 -38.37
N GLU A 151 5.76 24.35 -39.13
CA GLU A 151 4.38 24.45 -38.64
C GLU A 151 3.56 23.25 -39.11
N LEU A 152 2.63 22.80 -38.26
CA LEU A 152 1.70 21.72 -38.61
C LEU A 152 0.61 22.29 -39.50
N VAL A 153 0.63 21.95 -40.79
CA VAL A 153 -0.32 22.44 -41.78
C VAL A 153 -1.53 21.53 -41.91
N ALA A 154 -1.34 20.22 -41.78
CA ALA A 154 -2.42 19.24 -41.86
C ALA A 154 -2.05 17.92 -41.19
N TRP A 155 -3.06 17.08 -41.00
CA TRP A 155 -2.93 15.66 -40.72
C TRP A 155 -3.38 14.86 -41.93
N GLU A 156 -2.52 13.99 -42.45
CA GLU A 156 -2.90 13.02 -43.46
C GLU A 156 -3.42 11.76 -42.78
N TYR A 157 -4.71 11.46 -43.00
CA TYR A 157 -5.28 10.17 -42.66
C TYR A 157 -5.04 9.20 -43.83
N ARG A 158 -4.39 8.07 -43.55
CA ARG A 158 -4.07 7.03 -44.54
C ARG A 158 -4.97 5.82 -44.33
N SER A 159 -5.92 5.64 -45.23
CA SER A 159 -6.74 4.42 -45.28
C SER A 159 -5.88 3.22 -45.70
N SER A 160 -5.91 2.19 -44.87
CA SER A 160 -5.31 0.86 -45.06
C SER A 160 -6.24 -0.13 -45.79
N GLY A 161 -7.52 0.20 -45.98
CA GLY A 161 -8.45 -0.60 -46.78
C GLY A 161 -9.93 -0.22 -46.64
N PRO A 162 -10.84 -0.93 -47.33
CA PRO A 162 -12.27 -0.60 -47.38
C PRO A 162 -13.03 -0.82 -46.05
N LYS A 163 -12.36 -1.38 -45.02
CA LYS A 163 -12.91 -1.51 -43.67
C LYS A 163 -12.67 -0.27 -42.81
N ASP A 164 -11.84 0.66 -43.28
CA ASP A 164 -11.54 1.88 -42.55
C ASP A 164 -12.70 2.86 -42.61
N PHE A 165 -12.69 3.77 -41.63
CA PHE A 165 -13.78 4.70 -41.41
C PHE A 165 -14.02 5.66 -42.59
N MET A 166 -12.93 6.13 -43.23
CA MET A 166 -12.98 7.03 -44.39
C MET A 166 -11.88 6.67 -45.40
N SER A 167 -11.98 7.22 -46.61
CA SER A 167 -10.87 7.24 -47.56
C SER A 167 -9.74 8.11 -47.05
N SER A 168 -8.54 7.94 -47.61
CA SER A 168 -7.42 8.83 -47.29
C SER A 168 -7.79 10.30 -47.52
N HIS A 169 -7.50 11.15 -46.54
CA HIS A 169 -7.98 12.53 -46.51
C HIS A 169 -6.96 13.42 -45.79
N LEU A 170 -6.81 14.67 -46.24
CA LEU A 170 -6.03 15.69 -45.55
C LEU A 170 -6.96 16.50 -44.65
N LEU A 171 -6.70 16.45 -43.35
CA LEU A 171 -7.49 17.11 -42.32
C LEU A 171 -6.74 18.34 -41.82
N LEU A 172 -7.42 19.47 -41.70
CA LEU A 172 -6.84 20.67 -41.12
C LEU A 172 -6.62 20.47 -39.61
N PRO A 173 -5.63 21.15 -38.99
CA PRO A 173 -5.38 21.04 -37.55
C PRO A 173 -6.60 21.39 -36.69
N GLU A 174 -7.49 22.26 -37.18
CA GLU A 174 -8.73 22.65 -36.50
C GLU A 174 -9.88 21.63 -36.63
N GLU A 175 -9.78 20.71 -37.60
CA GLU A 175 -10.72 19.60 -37.81
C GLU A 175 -10.41 18.39 -36.92
N VAL A 176 -9.21 18.39 -36.31
CA VAL A 176 -8.69 17.26 -35.53
C VAL A 176 -8.45 17.68 -34.09
N ILE A 177 -9.11 16.99 -33.17
CA ILE A 177 -8.80 17.08 -31.74
C ILE A 177 -7.70 16.08 -31.46
N HIS A 178 -6.50 16.60 -31.23
CA HIS A 178 -5.32 15.82 -30.92
C HIS A 178 -4.93 15.99 -29.46
N CYS A 179 -4.91 14.88 -28.73
CA CYS A 179 -4.37 14.84 -27.38
C CYS A 179 -3.16 13.91 -27.36
N ARG A 180 -2.06 14.37 -26.76
CA ARG A 180 -0.80 13.62 -26.70
C ARG A 180 -0.17 13.69 -25.33
N LEU A 181 0.57 12.64 -24.99
CA LEU A 181 1.50 12.62 -23.87
C LEU A 181 2.77 13.41 -24.24
N PRO A 182 3.48 13.99 -23.25
CA PRO A 182 4.72 14.71 -23.51
C PRO A 182 5.75 13.84 -24.22
N ASN A 183 6.34 14.39 -25.29
CA ASN A 183 7.41 13.74 -26.03
C ASN A 183 8.54 14.76 -26.28
N PRO A 184 9.70 14.61 -25.63
CA PRO A 184 10.83 15.53 -25.82
C PRO A 184 11.55 15.31 -27.16
N PHE A 185 11.33 14.18 -27.83
CA PHE A 185 12.01 13.81 -29.07
C PHE A 185 11.19 14.13 -30.32
N HIS A 186 9.89 14.39 -30.17
CA HIS A 186 9.00 14.70 -31.28
C HIS A 186 7.99 15.79 -30.90
N PRO A 187 8.04 16.99 -31.52
CA PRO A 187 7.20 18.10 -31.09
C PRO A 187 5.71 17.90 -31.43
N TRP A 188 5.41 17.15 -32.51
CA TRP A 188 4.03 16.95 -32.98
C TRP A 188 3.36 15.64 -32.54
N ARG A 189 4.07 14.72 -31.86
CA ARG A 189 3.55 13.36 -31.58
C ARG A 189 3.69 13.01 -30.10
N GLY A 190 2.82 12.11 -29.62
CA GLY A 190 2.90 11.56 -28.28
C GLY A 190 4.04 10.55 -28.11
N LEU A 191 4.51 10.36 -26.87
CA LEU A 191 5.40 9.24 -26.53
C LEU A 191 4.56 8.14 -25.88
N SER A 192 4.54 6.95 -26.50
CA SER A 192 3.76 5.81 -26.02
C SER A 192 4.42 5.15 -24.79
N PRO A 193 3.69 5.00 -23.66
CA PRO A 193 4.14 4.19 -22.53
C PRO A 193 4.44 2.75 -22.95
N LEU A 194 3.64 2.15 -23.84
CA LEU A 194 3.89 0.81 -24.35
C LEU A 194 5.21 0.70 -25.11
N THR A 195 5.60 1.72 -25.88
CA THR A 195 6.91 1.72 -26.56
C THR A 195 8.06 1.68 -25.56
N ILE A 196 7.92 2.33 -24.41
CA ILE A 196 8.91 2.29 -23.33
C ILE A 196 8.91 0.91 -22.64
N ALA A 197 7.73 0.34 -22.39
CA ALA A 197 7.60 -1.00 -21.78
C ALA A 197 7.91 -2.16 -22.74
N ARG A 198 8.30 -1.89 -23.99
CA ARG A 198 8.37 -2.89 -25.06
C ARG A 198 9.33 -4.03 -24.75
N ILE A 199 10.53 -3.75 -24.28
CA ILE A 199 11.55 -4.77 -23.99
C ILE A 199 11.07 -5.70 -22.87
N ALA A 200 10.55 -5.15 -21.78
CA ALA A 200 10.00 -5.94 -20.67
C ALA A 200 8.79 -6.79 -21.11
N THR A 201 7.93 -6.23 -21.97
CA THR A 201 6.76 -6.92 -22.53
C THR A 201 7.17 -8.06 -23.46
N GLU A 202 8.15 -7.84 -24.35
CA GLU A 202 8.70 -8.87 -25.22
C GLU A 202 9.39 -9.98 -24.42
N ALA A 203 10.08 -9.64 -23.34
CA ALA A 203 10.69 -10.59 -22.42
C ALA A 203 9.63 -11.45 -21.70
N ASP A 204 8.56 -10.86 -21.15
CA ASP A 204 7.48 -11.63 -20.48
C ASP A 204 6.77 -12.56 -21.48
N TYR A 205 6.50 -12.08 -22.70
CA TYR A 205 5.88 -12.88 -23.75
C TYR A 205 6.77 -14.07 -24.16
N THR A 206 8.05 -13.83 -24.38
CA THR A 206 9.02 -14.88 -24.75
C THR A 206 9.15 -15.90 -23.62
N ALA A 207 9.23 -15.43 -22.38
CA ALA A 207 9.23 -16.26 -21.19
C ALA A 207 7.96 -17.15 -21.11
N ALA A 208 6.79 -16.58 -21.38
CA ALA A 208 5.53 -17.31 -21.39
C ALA A 208 5.47 -18.37 -22.51
N ILE A 209 5.95 -18.05 -23.72
CA ILE A 209 6.05 -19.03 -24.82
C ILE A 209 7.02 -20.15 -24.45
N PHE A 210 8.19 -19.80 -23.90
CA PHE A 210 9.20 -20.76 -23.49
C PHE A 210 8.62 -21.76 -22.48
N MET A 211 7.96 -21.27 -21.43
CA MET A 211 7.26 -22.13 -20.47
C MET A 211 6.20 -23.00 -21.12
N ARG A 212 5.35 -22.42 -21.98
CA ARG A 212 4.31 -23.18 -22.67
C ARG A 212 4.93 -24.30 -23.50
N GLY A 213 6.02 -24.02 -24.20
CA GLY A 213 6.78 -25.01 -24.97
C GLY A 213 7.38 -26.08 -24.07
N LEU A 214 7.97 -25.70 -22.94
CA LEU A 214 8.54 -26.63 -21.97
C LEU A 214 7.47 -27.58 -21.41
N LEU A 215 6.35 -27.03 -20.94
CA LEU A 215 5.22 -27.80 -20.38
C LEU A 215 4.55 -28.69 -21.43
N ALA A 216 4.33 -28.17 -22.65
CA ALA A 216 3.76 -28.95 -23.75
C ALA A 216 4.64 -30.15 -24.14
N ASN A 217 5.94 -30.09 -23.83
CA ASN A 217 6.92 -31.12 -24.11
C ASN A 217 7.32 -31.93 -22.87
N ASN A 218 6.50 -31.95 -21.80
CA ASN A 218 6.78 -32.67 -20.54
C ASN A 218 8.14 -32.30 -19.89
N ALA A 219 8.56 -31.04 -20.03
CA ALA A 219 9.86 -30.54 -19.61
C ALA A 219 11.07 -31.29 -20.21
N ASP A 220 10.88 -32.00 -21.33
CA ASP A 220 11.98 -32.68 -22.01
C ASP A 220 12.79 -31.70 -22.86
N THR A 221 14.04 -31.53 -22.47
CA THR A 221 15.06 -30.63 -23.05
C THR A 221 15.70 -31.18 -24.33
N GLY A 222 15.16 -32.27 -24.87
CA GLY A 222 15.78 -33.03 -25.94
C GLY A 222 16.71 -34.11 -25.41
N ILE A 223 17.19 -34.95 -26.32
CA ILE A 223 18.01 -36.12 -26.02
C ILE A 223 19.17 -36.14 -27.00
N ILE A 224 20.37 -36.29 -26.47
CA ILE A 224 21.57 -36.50 -27.27
C ILE A 224 21.91 -37.99 -27.16
N VAL A 225 21.95 -38.68 -28.31
CA VAL A 225 22.39 -40.08 -28.37
C VAL A 225 23.80 -40.10 -28.91
N THR A 226 24.74 -40.61 -28.12
CA THR A 226 26.16 -40.73 -28.49
C THR A 226 26.53 -42.20 -28.70
N THR A 227 27.39 -42.45 -29.69
CA THR A 227 27.95 -43.78 -29.98
C THR A 227 29.35 -43.64 -30.55
N ASP A 228 30.22 -44.59 -30.20
CA ASP A 228 31.60 -44.66 -30.70
C ASP A 228 31.69 -45.40 -32.05
N GLN A 229 30.58 -45.97 -32.54
CA GLN A 229 30.53 -46.77 -33.78
C GLN A 229 29.93 -45.98 -34.96
N LEU A 230 30.44 -46.20 -36.18
CA LEU A 230 29.79 -45.70 -37.39
C LEU A 230 28.47 -46.44 -37.63
N LEU A 231 27.37 -45.70 -37.70
CA LEU A 231 26.03 -46.23 -37.95
C LEU A 231 25.70 -46.28 -39.45
N SER A 232 25.02 -47.34 -39.89
CA SER A 232 24.42 -47.39 -41.22
C SER A 232 23.23 -46.42 -41.34
N PRO A 233 22.87 -45.96 -42.55
CA PRO A 233 21.71 -45.10 -42.76
C PRO A 233 20.39 -45.72 -42.26
N GLU A 234 20.20 -47.04 -42.38
CA GLU A 234 18.99 -47.70 -41.87
C GLU A 234 18.93 -47.68 -40.34
N ALA A 235 20.07 -47.92 -39.68
CA ALA A 235 20.15 -47.89 -38.22
C ALA A 235 19.85 -46.48 -37.68
N GLN A 236 20.30 -45.42 -38.37
CA GLN A 236 20.00 -44.03 -37.99
C GLN A 236 18.49 -43.72 -38.07
N GLU A 237 17.79 -44.17 -39.10
CA GLU A 237 16.34 -43.93 -39.21
C GLU A 237 15.54 -44.76 -38.20
N GLN A 238 15.95 -45.99 -37.87
CA GLN A 238 15.33 -46.77 -36.81
C GLN A 238 15.43 -46.06 -35.44
N ILE A 239 16.59 -45.48 -35.13
CA ILE A 239 16.80 -44.72 -33.89
C ILE A 239 15.94 -43.45 -33.87
N LYS A 240 15.86 -42.71 -34.98
CA LYS A 240 14.98 -41.54 -35.08
C LYS A 240 13.51 -41.91 -34.90
N ALA A 241 13.07 -43.02 -35.50
CA ALA A 241 11.71 -43.53 -35.35
C ALA A 241 11.40 -43.89 -33.89
N ALA A 242 12.31 -44.61 -33.24
CA ALA A 242 12.24 -44.94 -31.82
C ALA A 242 12.18 -43.70 -30.91
N LEU A 243 13.03 -42.68 -31.16
CA LEU A 243 13.01 -41.43 -30.40
C LEU A 243 11.72 -40.62 -30.63
N ARG A 244 11.15 -40.65 -31.84
CA ARG A 244 9.83 -40.03 -32.11
C ARG A 244 8.71 -40.78 -31.39
N GLU A 245 8.76 -42.11 -31.33
CA GLU A 245 7.74 -42.92 -30.65
C GLU A 245 7.79 -42.77 -29.13
N ARG A 246 8.97 -42.51 -28.55
CA ARG A 246 9.13 -42.21 -27.12
C ARG A 246 8.25 -41.03 -26.68
N LYS A 247 8.19 -39.97 -27.50
CA LYS A 247 7.44 -38.75 -27.17
C LYS A 247 5.98 -38.88 -27.59
N ARG A 248 5.07 -38.81 -26.62
CA ARG A 248 3.65 -38.49 -26.86
C ARG A 248 3.28 -37.19 -26.16
N ALA A 249 2.12 -36.66 -26.57
CA ALA A 249 1.55 -35.39 -26.16
C ALA A 249 1.70 -35.08 -24.66
N ALA A 250 1.70 -33.78 -24.34
CA ALA A 250 1.71 -33.23 -22.98
C ALA A 250 0.83 -34.06 -22.02
N GLY A 251 1.39 -34.44 -20.87
CA GLY A 251 0.69 -35.20 -19.83
C GLY A 251 0.74 -36.72 -19.99
N THR A 252 1.35 -37.27 -21.05
CA THR A 252 1.62 -38.71 -21.16
C THR A 252 3.01 -39.04 -20.62
N PRO A 253 3.18 -40.00 -19.70
CA PRO A 253 4.50 -40.46 -19.28
C PRO A 253 5.32 -40.97 -20.48
N ASP A 254 6.61 -40.63 -20.49
CA ASP A 254 7.56 -41.12 -21.50
C ASP A 254 7.61 -42.66 -21.52
N ARG A 255 7.60 -43.25 -22.70
CA ARG A 255 7.77 -44.70 -22.86
C ARG A 255 9.24 -45.10 -22.66
N PRO A 256 9.52 -46.24 -22.01
CA PRO A 256 10.88 -46.77 -21.94
C PRO A 256 11.38 -47.10 -23.36
N LEU A 257 12.62 -46.69 -23.65
CA LEU A 257 13.26 -46.91 -24.94
C LEU A 257 14.45 -47.86 -24.79
N LEU A 258 14.49 -48.89 -25.62
CA LEU A 258 15.61 -49.84 -25.69
C LEU A 258 16.47 -49.52 -26.91
N LEU A 259 17.73 -49.14 -26.67
CA LEU A 259 18.73 -48.88 -27.71
C LEU A 259 19.75 -50.02 -27.75
N HIS A 260 20.10 -50.47 -28.95
CA HIS A 260 21.05 -51.55 -29.19
C HIS A 260 22.46 -50.97 -29.46
N GLY A 261 23.53 -51.75 -29.21
CA GLY A 261 24.88 -51.41 -29.69
C GLY A 261 25.69 -50.42 -28.84
N GLY A 262 25.50 -50.38 -27.52
CA GLY A 262 26.36 -49.60 -26.60
C GLY A 262 26.15 -48.08 -26.62
N MET A 263 25.02 -47.62 -27.18
CA MET A 263 24.68 -46.20 -27.25
C MET A 263 24.41 -45.60 -25.86
N LYS A 264 24.83 -44.36 -25.64
CA LYS A 264 24.57 -43.61 -24.41
C LYS A 264 23.54 -42.52 -24.68
N ILE A 265 22.64 -42.35 -23.72
CA ILE A 265 21.61 -41.30 -23.72
C ILE A 265 22.08 -40.21 -22.76
N GLU A 266 22.37 -39.03 -23.30
CA GLU A 266 22.65 -37.83 -22.53
C GLU A 266 21.44 -36.90 -22.60
N LYS A 267 20.91 -36.54 -21.42
CA LYS A 267 19.82 -35.56 -21.30
C LYS A 267 20.43 -34.21 -20.93
N PRO A 268 20.29 -33.17 -21.76
CA PRO A 268 20.67 -31.83 -21.38
C PRO A 268 19.88 -31.42 -20.14
N THR A 269 20.54 -30.94 -19.09
CA THR A 269 19.85 -30.37 -17.93
C THR A 269 19.64 -28.89 -18.15
N ILE A 270 18.45 -28.38 -17.79
CA ILE A 270 18.21 -26.94 -17.77
C ILE A 270 19.04 -26.36 -16.62
N ALA A 271 19.74 -25.26 -16.86
CA ALA A 271 20.51 -24.58 -15.82
C ALA A 271 19.58 -24.05 -14.72
N ALA A 272 20.01 -24.09 -13.46
CA ALA A 272 19.21 -23.65 -12.32
C ALA A 272 18.76 -22.16 -12.39
N ALA A 273 19.45 -21.32 -13.16
CA ALA A 273 19.05 -19.94 -13.41
C ALA A 273 17.72 -19.83 -14.20
N ASP A 274 17.41 -20.79 -15.07
CA ASP A 274 16.13 -20.84 -15.78
C ASP A 274 14.99 -21.37 -14.88
N LEU A 275 15.30 -21.97 -13.73
CA LEU A 275 14.30 -22.41 -12.74
C LEU A 275 13.75 -21.25 -11.89
N GLN A 276 14.43 -20.10 -11.82
CA GLN A 276 13.93 -18.85 -11.20
C GLN A 276 12.93 -18.09 -12.09
N PHE A 277 12.21 -18.82 -12.93
CA PHE A 277 11.28 -18.28 -13.90
C PHE A 277 10.18 -17.41 -13.27
N LEU A 278 9.64 -17.85 -12.12
CA LEU A 278 8.55 -17.16 -11.42
C LEU A 278 9.00 -15.78 -10.91
N GLU A 279 10.23 -15.69 -10.40
CA GLU A 279 10.83 -14.44 -9.92
C GLU A 279 11.07 -13.47 -11.08
N ASN A 280 11.60 -13.96 -12.21
CA ASN A 280 11.79 -13.15 -13.40
C ASN A 280 10.47 -12.57 -13.91
N ARG A 281 9.40 -13.37 -13.98
CA ARG A 281 8.09 -12.85 -14.37
C ARG A 281 7.49 -11.87 -13.37
N LYS A 282 7.73 -12.07 -12.07
CA LYS A 282 7.31 -11.11 -11.04
C LYS A 282 8.01 -9.76 -11.24
N TYR A 283 9.31 -9.76 -11.52
CA TYR A 283 10.08 -8.55 -11.79
C TYR A 283 9.60 -7.85 -13.08
N LEU A 284 9.44 -8.61 -14.18
CA LEU A 284 8.94 -8.07 -15.46
C LEU A 284 7.54 -7.47 -15.32
N ARG A 285 6.66 -8.12 -14.56
CA ARG A 285 5.35 -7.55 -14.22
C ARG A 285 5.49 -6.21 -13.52
N GLN A 286 6.34 -6.10 -12.50
CA GLN A 286 6.56 -4.84 -11.78
C GLN A 286 7.10 -3.74 -12.70
N GLU A 287 8.04 -4.08 -13.58
CA GLU A 287 8.60 -3.14 -14.57
C GLU A 287 7.52 -2.63 -15.54
N ILE A 288 6.71 -3.53 -16.11
CA ILE A 288 5.60 -3.17 -17.01
C ILE A 288 4.61 -2.26 -16.28
N LEU A 289 4.16 -2.65 -15.08
CA LEU A 289 3.18 -1.89 -14.31
C LEU A 289 3.71 -0.52 -13.86
N ALA A 290 5.00 -0.41 -13.56
CA ALA A 290 5.64 0.85 -13.22
C ALA A 290 5.60 1.85 -14.39
N VAL A 291 5.81 1.39 -15.63
CA VAL A 291 5.70 2.24 -16.83
C VAL A 291 4.30 2.80 -17.01
N PHE A 292 3.26 1.98 -16.80
CA PHE A 292 1.86 2.42 -16.85
C PHE A 292 1.39 3.16 -15.59
N ARG A 293 2.24 3.20 -14.54
CA ARG A 293 1.95 3.80 -13.23
C ARG A 293 0.73 3.17 -12.55
N VAL A 294 0.59 1.86 -12.64
CA VAL A 294 -0.50 1.10 -11.99
C VAL A 294 0.07 0.27 -10.84
N PRO A 295 -0.36 0.48 -9.59
CA PRO A 295 0.05 -0.36 -8.48
C PRO A 295 -0.40 -1.82 -8.66
N GLN A 296 0.45 -2.78 -8.29
CA GLN A 296 0.12 -4.21 -8.35
C GLN A 296 -1.09 -4.58 -7.46
N ASP A 297 -1.27 -3.88 -6.34
CA ASP A 297 -2.39 -4.04 -5.40
C ASP A 297 -3.75 -3.82 -6.09
N ILE A 298 -3.82 -2.87 -7.03
CA ILE A 298 -5.04 -2.58 -7.81
C ILE A 298 -5.42 -3.76 -8.70
N LEU A 299 -4.45 -4.56 -9.12
CA LEU A 299 -4.64 -5.76 -9.93
C LEU A 299 -4.84 -7.02 -9.08
N GLY A 300 -4.97 -6.88 -7.76
CA GLY A 300 -5.20 -7.99 -6.83
C GLY A 300 -3.93 -8.75 -6.42
N TYR A 301 -2.75 -8.26 -6.76
CA TYR A 301 -1.48 -8.84 -6.30
C TYR A 301 -0.99 -8.10 -5.07
N THR A 302 -1.23 -8.67 -3.89
CA THR A 302 -0.73 -8.15 -2.62
C THR A 302 0.20 -9.18 -1.99
N GLU A 303 1.40 -8.75 -1.59
CA GLU A 303 2.32 -9.55 -0.78
C GLU A 303 2.33 -8.90 0.59
N ASP A 304 1.56 -9.49 1.53
CA ASP A 304 1.48 -9.07 2.93
C ASP A 304 1.03 -7.61 3.18
N ALA A 305 0.34 -6.99 2.21
CA ALA A 305 -0.15 -5.64 2.36
C ALA A 305 -1.34 -5.58 3.33
N ASN A 306 -1.18 -4.83 4.42
CA ASN A 306 -2.29 -4.51 5.32
C ASN A 306 -3.35 -3.68 4.57
N ARG A 307 -4.64 -3.96 4.80
CA ARG A 307 -5.79 -3.31 4.16
C ARG A 307 -5.67 -1.77 4.14
N SER A 308 -5.22 -1.16 5.23
CA SER A 308 -5.08 0.31 5.31
C SER A 308 -4.02 0.86 4.36
N VAL A 309 -2.97 0.09 4.06
CA VAL A 309 -1.91 0.47 3.13
C VAL A 309 -2.45 0.43 1.69
N SER A 310 -3.17 -0.63 1.32
CA SER A 310 -3.76 -0.76 0.00
C SER A 310 -4.85 0.31 -0.26
N GLU A 311 -5.67 0.66 0.73
CA GLU A 311 -6.65 1.76 0.62
C GLU A 311 -5.96 3.12 0.37
N GLN A 312 -4.87 3.41 1.08
CA GLN A 312 -4.07 4.62 0.84
C GLN A 312 -3.40 4.63 -0.53
N GLN A 313 -2.88 3.48 -0.98
CA GLN A 313 -2.24 3.35 -2.28
C GLN A 313 -3.23 3.54 -3.43
N ALA A 314 -4.47 3.04 -3.29
CA ALA A 314 -5.53 3.28 -4.25
C ALA A 314 -5.89 4.77 -4.34
N ALA A 315 -6.02 5.45 -3.20
CA ALA A 315 -6.29 6.88 -3.19
C ALA A 315 -5.14 7.70 -3.81
N ASN A 316 -3.88 7.34 -3.51
CA ASN A 316 -2.70 7.96 -4.12
C ASN A 316 -2.65 7.75 -5.64
N TRP A 317 -3.06 6.58 -6.12
CA TRP A 317 -3.12 6.28 -7.55
C TRP A 317 -4.19 7.13 -8.26
N VAL A 318 -5.37 7.26 -7.66
CA VAL A 318 -6.44 8.13 -8.17
C VAL A 318 -5.95 9.57 -8.26
N GLN A 319 -5.34 10.11 -7.21
CA GLN A 319 -4.88 11.51 -7.17
C GLN A 319 -3.75 11.81 -8.14
N ASN A 320 -2.76 10.91 -8.25
CA ASN A 320 -1.52 11.20 -8.99
C ASN A 320 -1.53 10.70 -10.44
N VAL A 321 -2.41 9.75 -10.78
CA VAL A 321 -2.44 9.14 -12.12
C VAL A 321 -3.77 9.38 -12.81
N ILE A 322 -4.89 9.07 -12.14
CA ILE A 322 -6.21 9.18 -12.76
C ILE A 322 -6.64 10.64 -12.89
N ALA A 323 -6.47 11.46 -11.84
CA ALA A 323 -6.88 12.86 -11.88
C ALA A 323 -6.19 13.68 -12.98
N PRO A 324 -4.86 13.61 -13.17
CA PRO A 324 -4.20 14.32 -14.26
C PRO A 324 -4.58 13.79 -15.65
N LEU A 325 -4.86 12.49 -15.76
CA LEU A 325 -5.31 11.87 -17.00
C LEU A 325 -6.72 12.33 -17.37
N ALA A 326 -7.63 12.34 -16.40
CA ALA A 326 -9.00 12.84 -16.55
C ALA A 326 -9.01 14.31 -16.99
N ARG A 327 -8.25 15.18 -16.30
CA ARG A 327 -8.09 16.60 -16.68
C ARG A 327 -7.53 16.77 -18.09
N ARG A 328 -6.56 15.94 -18.49
CA ARG A 328 -5.99 15.97 -19.85
C ARG A 328 -7.04 15.63 -20.91
N ILE A 329 -7.80 14.56 -20.71
CA ILE A 329 -8.88 14.15 -21.63
C ILE A 329 -9.97 15.23 -21.67
N GLY A 330 -10.41 15.73 -20.52
CA GLY A 330 -11.43 16.78 -20.42
C GLY A 330 -11.01 18.07 -21.14
N SER A 331 -9.77 18.51 -20.95
CA SER A 331 -9.20 19.68 -21.64
C SER A 331 -9.17 19.49 -23.16
N ALA A 332 -8.78 18.32 -23.65
CA ALA A 332 -8.78 18.03 -25.09
C ALA A 332 -10.19 18.03 -25.69
N LEU A 333 -11.16 17.41 -25.00
CA LEU A 333 -12.54 17.36 -25.45
C LEU A 333 -13.27 18.71 -25.30
N SER A 334 -12.81 19.61 -24.42
CA SER A 334 -13.39 20.94 -24.25
C SER A 334 -13.30 21.80 -25.52
N ALA A 335 -12.43 21.45 -26.46
CA ALA A 335 -12.38 22.07 -27.79
C ALA A 335 -13.70 21.91 -28.59
N ILE A 336 -14.49 20.86 -28.28
CA ILE A 336 -15.78 20.52 -28.91
C ILE A 336 -16.93 21.33 -28.30
N THR A 337 -16.87 21.51 -26.99
CA THR A 337 -17.96 22.10 -26.20
C THR A 337 -17.78 23.58 -25.92
N ALA A 338 -16.65 24.17 -26.35
CA ALA A 338 -16.33 25.58 -26.15
C ALA A 338 -17.53 26.51 -26.44
N PRO A 339 -17.84 27.48 -25.55
CA PRO A 339 -17.06 27.91 -24.39
C PRO A 339 -17.27 27.07 -23.11
N VAL A 340 -18.02 25.97 -23.15
CA VAL A 340 -18.26 25.08 -22.00
C VAL A 340 -17.04 24.20 -21.76
N GLU A 341 -16.53 24.20 -20.53
CA GLU A 341 -15.41 23.37 -20.10
C GLU A 341 -15.90 22.03 -19.56
N ILE A 342 -15.13 20.97 -19.85
CA ILE A 342 -15.39 19.61 -19.38
C ILE A 342 -14.51 19.34 -18.17
N TRP A 343 -15.16 19.08 -17.03
CA TRP A 343 -14.50 18.67 -15.81
C TRP A 343 -14.85 17.23 -15.44
N PHE A 344 -13.95 16.57 -14.74
CA PHE A 344 -14.15 15.23 -14.22
C PHE A 344 -14.25 15.30 -12.70
N ASP A 345 -15.42 14.99 -12.14
CA ASP A 345 -15.63 14.95 -10.71
C ASP A 345 -15.13 13.64 -10.11
N LEU A 346 -14.01 13.75 -9.41
CA LEU A 346 -13.32 12.65 -8.73
C LEU A 346 -13.80 12.49 -7.29
N ASP A 347 -14.49 13.47 -6.73
CA ASP A 347 -14.82 13.49 -5.31
C ASP A 347 -15.81 12.39 -4.95
N ASP A 348 -16.67 12.00 -5.88
CA ASP A 348 -17.61 10.88 -5.73
C ASP A 348 -16.95 9.50 -5.65
N LEU A 349 -15.67 9.38 -6.01
CA LEU A 349 -14.96 8.11 -5.91
C LEU A 349 -14.86 7.66 -4.43
N PRO A 350 -15.12 6.38 -4.12
CA PRO A 350 -15.04 5.87 -2.75
C PRO A 350 -13.69 6.15 -2.06
N GLU A 351 -12.60 6.09 -2.82
CA GLU A 351 -11.24 6.39 -2.36
C GLU A 351 -11.09 7.87 -1.96
N MET A 352 -11.70 8.78 -2.73
CA MET A 352 -11.68 10.21 -2.46
C MET A 352 -12.59 10.58 -1.29
N GLN A 353 -13.76 9.93 -1.17
CA GLN A 353 -14.64 10.06 0.00
C GLN A 353 -13.99 9.55 1.29
N ALA A 354 -13.17 8.50 1.22
CA ALA A 354 -12.39 8.04 2.38
C ALA A 354 -11.36 9.09 2.82
N LEU A 355 -10.66 9.72 1.87
CA LEU A 355 -9.75 10.82 2.17
C LEU A 355 -10.47 12.07 2.70
N ARG A 356 -11.63 12.42 2.14
CA ARG A 356 -12.46 13.53 2.63
C ARG A 356 -12.90 13.32 4.07
N ARG A 357 -13.33 12.11 4.44
CA ARG A 357 -13.63 11.73 5.83
C ARG A 357 -12.41 11.90 6.74
N ALA A 358 -11.22 11.48 6.30
CA ALA A 358 -9.99 11.66 7.06
C ALA A 358 -9.62 13.15 7.25
N ARG A 359 -9.83 14.01 6.24
CA ARG A 359 -9.67 15.46 6.35
C ARG A 359 -10.68 16.07 7.32
N PHE A 360 -11.93 15.62 7.28
CA PHE A 360 -12.96 16.05 8.23
C PHE A 360 -12.62 15.64 9.68
N ASP A 361 -12.13 14.43 9.90
CA ASP A 361 -11.65 13.99 11.22
C ASP A 361 -10.46 14.83 11.72
N ALA A 362 -9.59 15.28 10.81
CA ALA A 362 -8.52 16.21 11.14
C ALA A 362 -9.06 17.62 11.45
N ALA A 363 -10.05 18.08 10.69
CA ALA A 363 -10.74 19.35 10.91
C ALA A 363 -11.35 19.42 12.31
N VAL A 364 -12.03 18.36 12.75
CA VAL A 364 -12.60 18.26 14.10
C VAL A 364 -11.53 18.40 15.18
N LYS A 365 -10.37 17.76 15.00
CA LYS A 365 -9.25 17.87 15.95
C LYS A 365 -8.65 19.26 15.99
N ILE A 366 -8.50 19.92 14.85
CA ILE A 366 -7.97 21.29 14.75
C ILE A 366 -8.98 22.29 15.35
N PHE A 367 -10.27 22.07 15.12
CA PHE A 367 -11.35 22.86 15.72
C PHE A 367 -11.34 22.74 17.24
N GLN A 368 -11.10 21.53 17.79
CA GLN A 368 -10.93 21.32 19.23
C GLN A 368 -9.73 22.06 19.83
N CYS A 369 -8.75 22.46 19.02
CA CYS A 369 -7.64 23.31 19.46
C CYS A 369 -8.01 24.81 19.50
N GLY A 370 -9.25 25.18 19.17
CA GLY A 370 -9.72 26.57 19.17
C GLY A 370 -9.47 27.33 17.87
N VAL A 371 -9.08 26.65 16.78
CA VAL A 371 -8.92 27.30 15.47
C VAL A 371 -10.29 27.57 14.86
N PRO A 372 -10.55 28.77 14.29
CA PRO A 372 -11.82 29.09 13.64
C PRO A 372 -12.18 28.12 12.50
N TRP A 373 -13.47 27.77 12.39
CA TRP A 373 -13.94 26.81 11.38
C TRP A 373 -13.69 27.26 9.94
N ASN A 374 -13.83 28.55 9.61
CA ASN A 374 -13.61 29.04 8.24
C ASN A 374 -12.13 28.92 7.85
N ASP A 375 -11.21 29.17 8.78
CA ASP A 375 -9.77 28.97 8.56
C ASP A 375 -9.46 27.48 8.32
N ILE A 376 -10.08 26.58 9.10
CA ILE A 376 -9.94 25.13 8.92
C ILE A 376 -10.53 24.67 7.58
N ASN A 377 -11.72 25.17 7.24
CA ASN A 377 -12.41 24.85 6.01
C ASN A 377 -11.58 25.26 4.78
N LYS A 378 -10.92 26.43 4.85
CA LYS A 378 -10.01 26.94 3.82
C LYS A 378 -8.70 26.16 3.76
N GLU A 379 -8.06 25.89 4.91
CA GLU A 379 -6.75 25.26 4.97
C GLU A 379 -6.79 23.76 4.61
N LEU A 380 -7.88 23.07 4.98
CA LEU A 380 -8.06 21.66 4.68
C LEU A 380 -8.87 21.39 3.41
N ASP A 381 -9.28 22.44 2.70
CA ASP A 381 -10.08 22.38 1.47
C ASP A 381 -11.28 21.43 1.62
N LEU A 382 -12.13 21.71 2.62
CA LEU A 382 -13.26 20.84 2.98
C LEU A 382 -14.50 21.09 2.11
N GLY A 383 -14.53 22.21 1.38
CA GLY A 383 -15.61 22.55 0.44
C GLY A 383 -16.93 23.01 1.10
N PHE A 384 -16.93 23.36 2.39
CA PHE A 384 -18.13 23.94 3.03
C PHE A 384 -18.25 25.43 2.70
N PRO A 385 -19.47 26.02 2.71
CA PRO A 385 -19.61 27.47 2.66
C PRO A 385 -19.00 28.11 3.91
N GLU A 386 -18.49 29.34 3.78
CA GLU A 386 -18.08 30.12 4.94
C GLU A 386 -19.30 30.41 5.81
N TYR A 387 -19.19 30.09 7.09
CA TYR A 387 -20.26 30.35 8.05
C TYR A 387 -20.00 31.68 8.76
N PRO A 388 -21.02 32.51 9.04
CA PRO A 388 -20.85 33.78 9.76
C PRO A 388 -20.17 33.63 11.13
N TRP A 389 -20.41 32.52 11.82
CA TRP A 389 -19.81 32.18 13.11
C TRP A 389 -18.43 31.52 12.98
N GLY A 390 -18.04 31.12 11.77
CA GLY A 390 -16.84 30.31 11.50
C GLY A 390 -15.52 31.05 11.65
N ASN A 391 -15.52 32.39 11.80
CA ASN A 391 -14.32 33.19 12.08
C ASN A 391 -13.98 33.27 13.59
N THR A 392 -14.78 32.62 14.44
CA THR A 392 -14.58 32.59 15.88
C THR A 392 -14.02 31.23 16.30
N GLY A 393 -12.93 31.23 17.07
CA GLY A 393 -12.38 30.03 17.69
C GLY A 393 -13.19 29.61 18.92
N PHE A 394 -13.47 28.31 19.06
CA PHE A 394 -14.22 27.75 20.19
C PHE A 394 -13.36 26.71 20.90
N LEU A 395 -13.22 26.84 22.23
CA LEU A 395 -12.52 25.83 23.03
C LEU A 395 -13.49 24.74 23.50
N PRO A 396 -13.02 23.50 23.75
CA PRO A 396 -13.90 22.35 24.02
C PRO A 396 -14.69 22.45 25.34
N TYR A 397 -14.30 23.34 26.27
CA TYR A 397 -14.97 23.49 27.54
C TYR A 397 -16.03 24.59 27.43
N SER A 398 -17.24 24.18 27.03
CA SER A 398 -18.38 25.03 26.64
C SER A 398 -18.16 25.80 25.34
N ILE A 399 -19.11 25.69 24.40
CA ILE A 399 -19.12 26.44 23.14
C ILE A 399 -19.34 27.92 23.48
N GLN A 400 -18.27 28.59 23.90
CA GLN A 400 -18.20 30.02 24.13
C GLN A 400 -17.09 30.61 23.23
N PRO A 401 -17.29 31.82 22.67
CA PRO A 401 -16.27 32.49 21.87
C PRO A 401 -14.94 32.64 22.61
N ALA A 402 -13.80 32.31 22.01
CA ALA A 402 -12.49 32.47 22.65
C ALA A 402 -12.23 33.92 23.16
N ALA A 403 -12.83 34.92 22.51
CA ALA A 403 -12.74 36.32 22.91
C ALA A 403 -13.37 36.62 24.28
N SER A 404 -14.37 35.86 24.74
CA SER A 404 -15.04 36.11 26.04
C SER A 404 -14.20 35.67 27.24
N ILE A 405 -13.13 34.89 27.03
CA ILE A 405 -12.21 34.43 28.07
C ILE A 405 -11.04 35.42 28.27
N LEU A 406 -10.76 36.26 27.26
CA LEU A 406 -9.68 37.27 27.30
C LEU A 406 -10.12 38.62 27.88
N ALA A 407 -11.39 38.80 28.22
CA ALA A 407 -11.86 39.99 28.92
C ALA A 407 -11.41 39.94 30.40
N GLU A 408 -10.67 40.96 30.83
CA GLU A 408 -10.16 41.08 32.20
C GLU A 408 -11.29 40.89 33.26
N PRO A 409 -11.01 40.17 34.36
CA PRO A 409 -12.02 39.95 35.39
C PRO A 409 -12.33 41.28 36.09
N SER A 410 -13.60 41.68 36.05
CA SER A 410 -14.10 42.77 36.89
C SER A 410 -13.99 42.40 38.37
N PRO A 411 -13.68 43.36 39.27
CA PRO A 411 -13.42 43.06 40.68
C PRO A 411 -14.68 42.53 41.39
N PRO A 412 -14.52 41.67 42.42
CA PRO A 412 -15.64 40.99 43.04
C PRO A 412 -16.49 41.96 43.88
N ALA A 413 -17.82 41.86 43.72
CA ALA A 413 -18.79 42.51 44.59
C ALA A 413 -18.79 41.86 46.00
N PRO A 414 -19.14 42.62 47.06
CA PRO A 414 -19.03 42.13 48.45
C PRO A 414 -20.04 41.01 48.75
N PRO A 415 -19.75 40.15 49.75
CA PRO A 415 -20.51 38.94 49.99
C PRO A 415 -21.88 39.24 50.60
N GLY A 416 -22.94 38.85 49.89
CA GLY A 416 -24.30 38.73 50.43
C GLY A 416 -24.49 37.44 51.23
N PRO A 417 -25.52 37.36 52.09
CA PRO A 417 -25.64 36.33 53.12
C PRO A 417 -25.84 34.93 52.52
N SER A 418 -25.21 33.95 53.18
CA SER A 418 -25.23 32.53 52.85
C SER A 418 -26.64 31.95 52.79
N THR A 419 -27.18 31.79 51.59
CA THR A 419 -28.23 30.83 51.30
C THR A 419 -27.58 29.49 51.00
N GLN A 420 -27.84 28.52 51.87
CA GLN A 420 -27.50 27.10 51.69
C GLN A 420 -27.98 26.66 50.30
N SER A 421 -27.04 26.44 49.36
CA SER A 421 -27.39 25.75 48.14
C SER A 421 -27.45 24.26 48.46
N THR A 422 -28.66 23.74 48.35
CA THR A 422 -28.96 22.33 48.37
C THR A 422 -28.04 21.64 47.37
N ILE A 423 -27.19 20.74 47.86
CA ILE A 423 -26.39 19.84 47.03
C ILE A 423 -27.37 19.03 46.17
N THR A 424 -27.52 19.42 44.91
CA THR A 424 -28.13 18.57 43.90
C THR A 424 -27.16 17.42 43.66
N ARG A 425 -27.43 16.31 44.34
CA ARG A 425 -26.77 15.01 44.17
C ARG A 425 -26.61 14.68 42.68
N PRO A 426 -25.38 14.41 42.19
CA PRO A 426 -25.23 13.68 40.95
C PRO A 426 -25.73 12.25 41.18
N ILE A 427 -26.50 11.79 40.22
CA ILE A 427 -27.17 10.49 40.20
C ILE A 427 -26.13 9.38 40.26
N ILE A 428 -26.23 8.54 41.30
CA ILE A 428 -25.67 7.19 41.31
C ILE A 428 -26.34 6.43 40.15
N LEU A 429 -25.59 6.03 39.13
CA LEU A 429 -26.03 5.00 38.20
C LEU A 429 -26.02 3.65 38.94
N HIS A 430 -27.09 3.40 39.70
CA HIS A 430 -27.48 2.03 40.03
C HIS A 430 -27.99 1.38 38.73
N HIS A 431 -27.24 0.43 38.17
CA HIS A 431 -27.81 -0.49 37.20
C HIS A 431 -28.09 -1.85 37.83
N HIS A 432 -29.32 -2.29 37.59
CA HIS A 432 -30.03 -3.42 38.15
C HIS A 432 -29.39 -4.79 37.90
N HIS A 433 -29.74 -5.72 38.80
CA HIS A 433 -29.49 -7.16 38.75
C HIS A 433 -30.06 -7.87 37.50
N HIS A 434 -29.37 -8.95 37.14
CA HIS A 434 -29.80 -10.17 36.44
C HIS A 434 -30.29 -10.08 34.98
N HIS A 435 -29.35 -10.34 34.06
CA HIS A 435 -29.63 -11.08 32.82
C HIS A 435 -28.61 -12.22 32.64
N PRO A 436 -29.02 -13.36 32.06
CA PRO A 436 -28.14 -14.49 31.84
C PRO A 436 -27.13 -14.19 30.72
N ILE A 437 -25.99 -14.87 30.86
CA ILE A 437 -24.78 -14.95 30.04
C ILE A 437 -24.91 -14.49 28.57
N HIS A 438 -23.89 -13.70 28.17
CA HIS A 438 -23.47 -13.26 26.83
C HIS A 438 -24.08 -11.98 26.24
N THR A 439 -23.33 -10.87 26.35
CA THR A 439 -23.20 -9.86 25.28
C THR A 439 -21.90 -9.07 25.48
N CYS A 440 -21.10 -8.98 24.43
CA CYS A 440 -19.77 -8.37 24.40
C CYS A 440 -19.89 -6.84 24.50
N ALA A 441 -19.95 -6.30 25.71
CA ALA A 441 -19.81 -4.86 25.96
C ALA A 441 -18.89 -4.66 27.18
N PRO A 442 -17.82 -3.85 27.07
CA PRO A 442 -17.09 -3.42 28.27
C PRO A 442 -18.03 -2.60 29.15
N ALA A 443 -17.97 -2.78 30.47
CA ALA A 443 -18.85 -2.08 31.42
C ALA A 443 -18.70 -0.55 31.41
N ASP A 444 -17.74 -0.01 30.64
CA ASP A 444 -17.62 1.39 30.27
C ASP A 444 -17.05 1.50 28.82
N PRO A 445 -17.91 1.75 27.81
CA PRO A 445 -17.48 1.91 26.42
C PRO A 445 -16.50 3.06 26.21
N GLY A 446 -16.54 4.08 27.05
CA GLY A 446 -15.65 5.25 26.98
C GLY A 446 -14.23 4.92 27.40
N TRP A 447 -14.06 4.21 28.52
CA TRP A 447 -12.74 3.76 28.99
C TRP A 447 -12.03 2.89 27.95
N GLU A 448 -12.68 1.83 27.49
CA GLU A 448 -12.04 0.88 26.57
C GLU A 448 -11.70 1.54 25.22
N ALA A 449 -12.53 2.47 24.74
CA ALA A 449 -12.22 3.24 23.53
C ALA A 449 -10.97 4.12 23.70
N LYS A 450 -10.85 4.82 24.83
CA LYS A 450 -9.68 5.67 25.13
C LYS A 450 -8.42 4.84 25.35
N ARG A 451 -8.50 3.78 26.16
CA ARG A 451 -7.41 2.84 26.39
C ARG A 451 -6.93 2.20 25.09
N ARG A 452 -7.85 1.73 24.22
CA ARG A 452 -7.50 1.21 22.89
C ARG A 452 -6.79 2.25 22.02
N ARG A 453 -7.24 3.50 22.06
CA ARG A 453 -6.60 4.59 21.31
C ARG A 453 -5.17 4.81 21.78
N GLU A 454 -4.95 4.95 23.09
CA GLU A 454 -3.60 5.17 23.64
C GLU A 454 -2.70 3.95 23.44
N ALA A 455 -3.21 2.72 23.63
CA ALA A 455 -2.48 1.48 23.40
C ALA A 455 -2.10 1.32 21.93
N ARG A 456 -2.98 1.68 20.98
CA ARG A 456 -2.66 1.66 19.55
C ARG A 456 -1.51 2.60 19.21
N LEU A 457 -1.51 3.82 19.78
CA LEU A 457 -0.44 4.79 19.55
C LEU A 457 0.91 4.28 20.09
N THR A 458 0.92 3.70 21.28
CA THR A 458 2.11 3.08 21.89
C THR A 458 2.58 1.88 21.07
N LYS A 459 1.67 1.00 20.65
CA LYS A 459 1.96 -0.17 19.78
C LYS A 459 2.64 0.26 18.49
N THR A 460 2.11 1.26 17.79
CA THR A 460 2.69 1.73 16.51
C THR A 460 4.12 2.24 16.69
N LYS A 461 4.41 2.97 17.76
CA LYS A 461 5.76 3.47 18.05
C LYS A 461 6.71 2.33 18.42
N LEU A 462 6.26 1.38 19.24
CA LEU A 462 7.04 0.22 19.65
C LEU A 462 7.37 -0.70 18.46
N ALA A 463 6.38 -1.00 17.61
CA ALA A 463 6.57 -1.80 16.40
C ALA A 463 7.56 -1.14 15.43
N ARG A 464 7.45 0.19 15.25
CA ARG A 464 8.41 0.95 14.44
C ARG A 464 9.83 0.90 15.03
N PHE A 465 9.96 1.06 16.35
CA PHE A 465 11.27 0.98 17.01
C PHE A 465 11.95 -0.38 16.76
N PHE A 466 11.24 -1.49 16.96
CA PHE A 466 11.81 -2.83 16.75
C PHE A 466 12.11 -3.11 15.27
N PHE A 467 11.30 -2.59 14.35
CA PHE A 467 11.61 -2.66 12.92
C PHE A 467 12.91 -1.92 12.57
N GLU A 468 13.11 -0.72 13.10
CA GLU A 468 14.34 0.05 12.89
C GLU A 468 15.54 -0.59 13.61
N GLN A 469 15.34 -1.15 14.80
CA GLN A 469 16.37 -1.87 15.56
C GLN A 469 16.87 -3.11 14.80
N ARG A 470 15.96 -3.89 14.19
CA ARG A 470 16.33 -5.00 13.29
C ARG A 470 17.27 -4.55 12.18
N ALA A 471 16.96 -3.42 11.52
CA ALA A 471 17.81 -2.89 10.45
C ALA A 471 19.21 -2.49 10.96
N ARG A 472 19.28 -1.85 12.14
CA ARG A 472 20.56 -1.47 12.79
C ARG A 472 21.39 -2.70 13.15
N ILE A 473 20.79 -3.73 13.76
CA ILE A 473 21.49 -4.97 14.11
C ILE A 473 21.99 -5.70 12.86
N LEU A 474 21.17 -5.83 11.81
CA LEU A 474 21.60 -6.45 10.55
C LEU A 474 22.75 -5.67 9.89
N SER A 475 22.73 -4.34 9.98
CA SER A 475 23.81 -3.49 9.46
C SER A 475 25.12 -3.70 10.23
N ARG A 476 25.07 -3.73 11.57
CA ARG A 476 26.24 -3.99 12.44
C ARG A 476 26.75 -5.43 12.28
N LEU A 477 25.86 -6.40 12.13
CA LEU A 477 26.23 -7.80 11.85
C LEU A 477 26.97 -7.91 10.51
N ALA A 478 26.48 -7.23 9.48
CA ALA A 478 27.13 -7.21 8.17
C ALA A 478 28.51 -6.53 8.20
N SER A 479 28.68 -5.45 8.97
CA SER A 479 29.97 -4.77 9.07
C SER A 479 31.02 -5.61 9.80
N GLN A 480 30.64 -6.29 10.89
CA GLN A 480 31.54 -7.19 11.61
C GLN A 480 31.94 -8.38 10.73
N LEU A 481 31.01 -8.98 9.99
CA LEU A 481 31.32 -10.14 9.13
C LEU A 481 32.07 -9.79 7.84
N LYS A 482 31.94 -8.56 7.29
CA LYS A 482 32.72 -8.08 6.12
C LYS A 482 34.21 -7.88 6.43
N SER A 483 34.58 -7.70 7.70
CA SER A 483 35.97 -7.56 8.11
C SER A 483 36.74 -8.90 8.08
N ILE A 484 36.05 -10.02 7.81
CA ILE A 484 36.61 -11.36 7.72
C ILE A 484 36.96 -11.65 6.24
N PRO A 485 38.23 -11.93 5.88
CA PRO A 485 38.64 -12.16 4.51
C PRO A 485 37.95 -13.39 3.88
N ALA A 486 37.53 -13.25 2.61
CA ALA A 486 36.67 -14.18 1.88
C ALA A 486 37.22 -15.60 1.64
N SER A 487 38.45 -15.91 2.06
CA SER A 487 39.09 -17.20 1.84
C SER A 487 38.71 -18.28 2.86
N HIS A 488 37.91 -17.97 3.86
CA HIS A 488 37.32 -18.96 4.77
C HIS A 488 35.80 -18.88 4.66
N ALA A 489 35.16 -19.96 4.19
CA ALA A 489 33.78 -20.25 4.55
C ALA A 489 33.69 -20.02 6.06
N ILE A 490 32.81 -19.09 6.50
CA ILE A 490 32.74 -18.53 7.87
C ILE A 490 33.05 -19.65 8.86
N THR A 491 34.32 -19.72 9.28
CA THR A 491 34.83 -20.86 10.04
C THR A 491 34.28 -20.70 11.43
N LYS A 492 34.18 -21.81 12.17
CA LYS A 492 33.71 -21.96 13.57
C LYS A 492 34.29 -20.96 14.62
N SER A 493 35.04 -19.95 14.21
CA SER A 493 35.77 -18.99 15.04
C SER A 493 35.49 -17.52 14.71
N ALA A 494 34.44 -17.17 13.96
CA ALA A 494 34.04 -15.77 13.81
C ALA A 494 33.54 -15.25 15.17
N GLU A 495 34.38 -14.48 15.86
CA GLU A 495 34.08 -13.91 17.17
C GLU A 495 33.26 -12.61 16.96
N ILE A 496 31.96 -12.68 17.23
CA ILE A 496 31.07 -11.51 17.20
C ILE A 496 31.31 -10.65 18.44
N ASP A 497 31.56 -9.36 18.23
CA ASP A 497 31.54 -8.38 19.30
C ASP A 497 30.08 -8.05 19.64
N TRP A 498 29.58 -8.70 20.70
CA TRP A 498 28.19 -8.59 21.16
C TRP A 498 27.84 -7.19 21.65
N ASP A 499 28.79 -6.50 22.29
CA ASP A 499 28.56 -5.16 22.84
C ASP A 499 28.42 -4.15 21.71
N ALA A 500 29.28 -4.25 20.69
CA ALA A 500 29.17 -3.42 19.49
C ALA A 500 27.96 -3.79 18.61
N LEU A 501 27.57 -5.06 18.56
CA LEU A 501 26.41 -5.51 17.76
C LEU A 501 25.11 -4.95 18.34
N PHE A 502 24.93 -5.10 19.64
CA PHE A 502 23.68 -4.76 20.31
C PHE A 502 23.62 -3.30 20.75
N ASP A 503 24.76 -2.69 21.10
CA ASP A 503 24.85 -1.28 21.49
C ASP A 503 23.76 -0.92 22.53
N PHE A 504 23.72 -1.72 23.60
CA PHE A 504 22.61 -1.77 24.54
C PHE A 504 22.27 -0.40 25.13
N VAL A 505 23.30 0.40 25.43
CA VAL A 505 23.14 1.74 26.00
C VAL A 505 22.37 2.66 25.04
N ASN A 506 22.74 2.69 23.76
CA ASN A 506 22.08 3.55 22.79
C ASN A 506 20.68 3.04 22.43
N GLU A 507 20.51 1.72 22.30
CA GLU A 507 19.19 1.12 22.01
C GLU A 507 18.20 1.34 23.16
N ARG A 508 18.64 1.17 24.40
CA ARG A 508 17.84 1.51 25.59
C ARG A 508 17.47 2.99 25.60
N THR A 509 18.45 3.88 25.41
CA THR A 509 18.22 5.33 25.42
C THR A 509 17.23 5.75 24.33
N ALA A 510 17.31 5.15 23.14
CA ALA A 510 16.39 5.39 22.05
C ALA A 510 14.96 4.90 22.38
N LEU A 511 14.82 3.72 22.98
CA LEU A 511 13.52 3.19 23.40
C LEU A 511 12.88 4.04 24.51
N GLU A 512 13.68 4.44 25.51
CA GLU A 512 13.24 5.32 26.59
C GLU A 512 12.78 6.68 26.04
N GLY A 513 13.51 7.27 25.10
CA GLY A 513 13.14 8.52 24.44
C GLY A 513 11.79 8.46 23.71
N ILE A 514 11.38 7.26 23.27
CA ILE A 514 10.09 7.02 22.61
C ILE A 514 8.97 6.77 23.64
N LEU A 515 9.22 5.91 24.62
CA LEU A 515 8.20 5.48 25.58
C LEU A 515 7.93 6.52 26.67
N LYS A 516 8.95 7.20 27.19
CA LYS A 516 8.82 8.19 28.26
C LYS A 516 7.74 9.27 27.99
N PRO A 517 7.81 10.04 26.88
CA PRO A 517 6.80 11.06 26.61
C PRO A 517 5.40 10.46 26.40
N ARG A 518 5.32 9.22 25.92
CA ARG A 518 4.04 8.53 25.67
C ARG A 518 3.38 8.05 26.95
N LEU A 519 4.15 7.46 27.86
CA LEU A 519 3.64 7.00 29.14
C LEU A 519 3.25 8.16 30.04
N ILE A 520 4.02 9.26 30.03
CA ILE A 520 3.66 10.50 30.72
C ILE A 520 2.34 11.07 30.17
N ALA A 521 2.20 11.21 28.85
CA ALA A 521 0.96 11.70 28.25
C ALA A 521 -0.25 10.79 28.53
N THR A 522 -0.03 9.47 28.60
CA THR A 522 -1.07 8.48 28.92
C THR A 522 -1.49 8.56 30.38
N PHE A 523 -0.54 8.77 31.28
CA PHE A 523 -0.78 9.03 32.70
C PHE A 523 -1.60 10.31 32.89
N GLU A 524 -1.18 11.41 32.26
CA GLU A 524 -1.92 12.69 32.30
C GLU A 524 -3.32 12.57 31.70
N ALA A 525 -3.51 11.73 30.68
CA ALA A 525 -4.84 11.47 30.12
C ALA A 525 -5.74 10.74 31.12
N GLY A 526 -5.23 9.72 31.82
CA GLY A 526 -5.98 9.03 32.88
C GLY A 526 -6.41 9.97 34.00
N ALA A 527 -5.49 10.82 34.45
CA ALA A 527 -5.79 11.80 35.49
C ALA A 527 -6.83 12.85 35.04
N ARG A 528 -6.69 13.41 33.82
CA ARG A 528 -7.68 14.34 33.25
C ARG A 528 -9.06 13.69 33.10
N ASP A 529 -9.11 12.42 32.72
CA ASP A 529 -10.37 11.68 32.61
C ASP A 529 -11.09 11.59 33.96
N LEU A 530 -10.35 11.31 35.04
CA LEU A 530 -10.92 11.32 36.39
C LEU A 530 -11.42 12.71 36.79
N LEU A 531 -10.63 13.77 36.55
CA LEU A 531 -11.02 15.13 36.90
C LEU A 531 -12.32 15.54 36.19
N ALA A 532 -12.47 15.14 34.93
CA ALA A 532 -13.70 15.34 34.17
C ALA A 532 -14.89 14.59 34.80
N GLU A 533 -14.69 13.36 35.27
CA GLU A 533 -15.73 12.59 36.00
C GLU A 533 -16.14 13.27 37.31
N LEU A 534 -15.21 13.93 38.00
CA LEU A 534 -15.47 14.70 39.22
C LEU A 534 -16.04 16.10 38.96
N GLY A 535 -16.23 16.50 37.69
CA GLY A 535 -16.72 17.83 37.33
C GLY A 535 -15.72 18.96 37.62
N MET A 536 -14.42 18.65 37.72
CA MET A 536 -13.38 19.61 38.07
C MET A 536 -12.65 20.12 36.82
N ALA A 537 -12.52 21.45 36.70
CA ALA A 537 -11.78 22.10 35.63
C ALA A 537 -10.28 22.14 35.93
N SER A 538 -9.61 20.98 35.75
CA SER A 538 -8.15 20.76 35.87
C SER A 538 -7.50 21.00 37.25
N THR A 539 -6.62 20.09 37.67
CA THR A 539 -5.63 20.31 38.72
C THR A 539 -4.23 20.32 38.10
N ASN A 540 -3.30 21.02 38.75
CA ASN A 540 -1.87 20.90 38.48
C ASN A 540 -1.39 19.52 38.95
N LEU A 541 -1.57 18.50 38.10
CA LEU A 541 -0.88 17.23 38.30
C LEU A 541 0.60 17.52 38.44
N LYS A 542 1.15 17.17 39.60
CA LYS A 542 2.55 17.37 39.89
C LYS A 542 3.41 16.59 38.88
N PRO A 543 4.26 17.25 38.07
CA PRO A 543 5.14 16.56 37.11
C PRO A 543 5.97 15.46 37.77
N GLU A 544 6.26 15.61 39.08
CA GLU A 544 6.99 14.64 39.89
C GLU A 544 6.31 13.25 39.94
N ALA A 545 4.98 13.18 39.98
CA ALA A 545 4.26 11.90 40.04
C ALA A 545 4.35 11.11 38.73
N ALA A 546 4.23 11.80 37.59
CA ALA A 546 4.39 11.20 36.26
C ALA A 546 5.84 10.74 36.01
N ILE A 547 6.83 11.51 36.50
CA ILE A 547 8.24 11.15 36.44
C ILE A 547 8.54 9.93 37.33
N ALA A 548 8.06 9.92 38.57
CA ALA A 548 8.24 8.80 39.50
C ALA A 548 7.57 7.51 39.00
N PHE A 549 6.43 7.61 38.29
CA PHE A 549 5.85 6.47 37.59
C PHE A 549 6.79 5.91 36.52
N PHE A 550 7.36 6.78 35.68
CA PHE A 550 8.26 6.34 34.62
C PHE A 550 9.54 5.70 35.17
N GLU A 551 10.14 6.28 36.22
CA GLU A 551 11.34 5.74 36.86
C GLU A 551 11.12 4.31 37.37
N ARG A 552 9.95 4.01 37.94
CA ARG A 552 9.56 2.65 38.34
C ARG A 552 9.46 1.68 37.16
N ARG A 553 9.15 2.18 35.94
CA ARG A 553 9.04 1.37 34.71
C ARG A 553 10.35 1.22 33.93
N GLN A 554 11.37 2.02 34.24
CA GLN A 554 12.64 2.05 33.49
C GLN A 554 13.35 0.69 33.47
N ASN A 555 13.30 -0.06 34.58
CA ASN A 555 13.88 -1.40 34.69
C ASN A 555 13.24 -2.41 33.73
N MET A 556 11.94 -2.26 33.44
CA MET A 556 11.23 -3.17 32.54
C MET A 556 11.47 -2.81 31.06
N ILE A 557 11.54 -1.52 30.73
CA ILE A 557 11.95 -1.08 29.38
C ILE A 557 13.35 -1.61 29.04
N THR A 558 14.22 -1.64 30.04
CA THR A 558 15.55 -2.23 29.98
C THR A 558 15.49 -3.74 29.75
N SER A 559 14.61 -4.47 30.45
CA SER A 559 14.50 -5.93 30.33
C SER A 559 13.95 -6.38 28.97
N ILE A 560 12.99 -5.67 28.36
CA ILE A 560 12.46 -6.04 27.03
C ILE A 560 13.57 -6.08 25.98
N THR A 561 14.46 -5.08 25.99
CA THR A 561 15.57 -5.01 25.03
C THR A 561 16.60 -6.11 25.31
N GLN A 562 16.90 -6.35 26.59
CA GLN A 562 17.85 -7.38 27.01
C GLN A 562 17.39 -8.79 26.63
N ASP A 563 16.16 -9.15 26.96
CA ASP A 563 15.58 -10.48 26.66
C ASP A 563 15.63 -10.79 25.16
N LYS A 564 15.40 -9.76 24.32
CA LYS A 564 15.47 -9.90 22.86
C LYS A 564 16.90 -10.09 22.38
N PHE A 565 17.85 -9.35 22.94
CA PHE A 565 19.27 -9.52 22.59
C PHE A 565 19.80 -10.87 23.02
N ASP A 566 19.36 -11.40 24.16
CA ASP A 566 19.75 -12.73 24.62
C ASP A 566 19.19 -13.84 23.70
N GLN A 567 17.96 -13.68 23.20
CA GLN A 567 17.39 -14.58 22.18
C GLN A 567 18.18 -14.53 20.87
N ILE A 568 18.46 -13.32 20.36
CA ILE A 568 19.23 -13.14 19.12
C ILE A 568 20.65 -13.69 19.28
N LYS A 569 21.29 -13.46 20.43
CA LYS A 569 22.61 -13.98 20.75
C LYS A 569 22.64 -15.49 20.71
N THR A 570 21.67 -16.14 21.37
CA THR A 570 21.54 -17.61 21.37
C THR A 570 21.36 -18.14 19.95
N SER A 571 20.43 -17.55 19.18
CA SER A 571 20.14 -17.96 17.81
C SER A 571 21.33 -17.79 16.86
N LEU A 572 22.10 -16.70 17.00
CA LEU A 572 23.32 -16.45 16.22
C LEU A 572 24.46 -17.38 16.63
N GLN A 573 24.63 -17.68 17.93
CA GLN A 573 25.65 -18.62 18.41
C GLN A 573 25.43 -20.03 17.84
N GLU A 574 24.18 -20.48 17.77
CA GLU A 574 23.83 -21.75 17.11
C GLU A 574 24.16 -21.74 15.62
N GLY A 575 23.78 -20.67 14.91
CA GLY A 575 24.07 -20.54 13.47
C GLY A 575 25.57 -20.54 13.17
N LEU A 576 26.37 -19.85 14.00
CA LEU A 576 27.83 -19.85 13.91
C LEU A 576 28.43 -21.23 14.17
N ALA A 577 27.93 -21.97 15.18
CA ALA A 577 28.39 -23.31 15.48
C ALA A 577 28.14 -24.29 14.30
N ASN A 578 27.05 -24.07 13.57
CA ASN A 578 26.64 -24.83 12.39
C ASN A 578 27.35 -24.40 11.09
N GLY A 579 28.14 -23.32 11.11
CA GLY A 579 28.84 -22.81 9.92
C GLY A 579 27.92 -22.16 8.89
N GLU A 580 26.82 -21.55 9.34
CA GLU A 580 25.84 -20.89 8.48
C GLU A 580 26.42 -19.64 7.77
N SER A 581 25.89 -19.35 6.57
CA SER A 581 26.26 -18.18 5.79
C SER A 581 25.72 -16.87 6.40
N PHE A 582 26.25 -15.73 5.95
CA PHE A 582 25.70 -14.42 6.35
C PHE A 582 24.20 -14.29 6.06
N GLU A 583 23.73 -14.79 4.91
CA GLU A 583 22.31 -14.72 4.55
C GLU A 583 21.45 -15.52 5.53
N GLN A 584 21.92 -16.71 5.92
CA GLN A 584 21.24 -17.57 6.91
C GLN A 584 21.24 -16.96 8.32
N LEU A 585 22.37 -16.39 8.76
CA LEU A 585 22.46 -15.66 10.03
C LEU A 585 21.56 -14.41 10.03
N ALA A 586 21.51 -13.69 8.90
CA ALA A 586 20.59 -12.57 8.73
C ALA A 586 19.13 -13.06 8.81
N ASP A 587 18.79 -14.19 8.21
CA ASP A 587 17.45 -14.77 8.28
C ASP A 587 17.07 -15.19 9.70
N ARG A 588 18.00 -15.70 10.51
CA ARG A 588 17.78 -15.95 11.95
C ARG A 588 17.42 -14.67 12.70
N VAL A 589 18.18 -13.59 12.52
CA VAL A 589 17.85 -12.29 13.13
C VAL A 589 16.47 -11.81 12.67
N ARG A 590 16.16 -11.93 11.37
CA ARG A 590 14.83 -11.57 10.85
C ARG A 590 13.74 -12.43 11.48
N ALA A 591 13.97 -13.72 11.68
CA ALA A 591 13.03 -14.63 12.31
C ALA A 591 12.77 -14.27 13.77
N GLU A 592 13.78 -13.90 14.56
CA GLU A 592 13.63 -13.46 15.95
C GLU A 592 12.78 -12.18 16.09
N TYR A 593 12.86 -11.29 15.09
CA TYR A 593 12.04 -10.08 14.99
C TYR A 593 10.67 -10.33 14.36
N ASN A 594 10.53 -11.29 13.45
CA ASN A 594 9.23 -11.68 12.90
C ASN A 594 8.41 -12.48 13.93
N ALA A 595 9.08 -13.26 14.78
CA ALA A 595 8.51 -13.93 15.95
C ALA A 595 8.08 -12.92 17.04
N PHE A 596 8.60 -11.69 17.00
CA PHE A 596 7.99 -10.54 17.67
C PHE A 596 6.71 -10.16 16.92
N THR A 597 5.71 -11.02 17.08
CA THR A 597 4.39 -10.91 16.48
C THR A 597 3.73 -9.58 16.88
N ASP A 598 2.80 -9.09 16.04
CA ASP A 598 1.90 -7.98 16.38
C ASP A 598 1.29 -8.12 17.79
N TYR A 599 1.09 -9.37 18.23
CA TYR A 599 0.59 -9.75 19.54
C TYR A 599 1.53 -9.37 20.70
N GLN A 600 2.85 -9.51 20.56
CA GLN A 600 3.80 -9.13 21.63
C GLN A 600 3.86 -7.60 21.81
N ALA A 601 3.92 -6.85 20.69
CA ALA A 601 3.86 -5.39 20.71
C ALA A 601 2.55 -4.89 21.30
N GLU A 602 1.43 -5.53 20.95
CA GLU A 602 0.10 -5.21 21.46
C GLU A 602 -0.03 -5.52 22.96
N ARG A 603 0.45 -6.68 23.41
CA ARG A 603 0.47 -7.04 24.84
C ARG A 603 1.25 -6.04 25.68
N ILE A 604 2.44 -5.64 25.22
CA ILE A 604 3.27 -4.64 25.91
C ILE A 604 2.52 -3.30 25.94
N ALA A 605 2.01 -2.84 24.80
CA ALA A 605 1.30 -1.58 24.72
C ALA A 605 0.02 -1.54 25.57
N ASP A 606 -0.79 -2.61 25.55
CA ASP A 606 -2.00 -2.73 26.36
C ASP A 606 -1.69 -2.71 27.85
N THR A 607 -0.63 -3.41 28.26
CA THR A 607 -0.17 -3.46 29.65
C THR A 607 0.29 -2.07 30.08
N GLU A 608 1.24 -1.46 29.38
CA GLU A 608 1.79 -0.17 29.77
C GLU A 608 0.75 0.96 29.76
N THR A 609 -0.15 0.95 28.78
CA THR A 609 -1.22 1.95 28.71
C THR A 609 -2.19 1.81 29.88
N THR A 610 -2.61 0.59 30.22
CA THR A 610 -3.55 0.39 31.33
C THR A 610 -2.92 0.80 32.66
N MET A 611 -1.65 0.47 32.88
CA MET A 611 -0.90 0.87 34.08
C MET A 611 -0.79 2.40 34.18
N ALA A 612 -0.35 3.06 33.09
CA ALA A 612 -0.18 4.50 33.07
C ALA A 612 -1.50 5.25 33.32
N MET A 613 -2.58 4.84 32.64
CA MET A 613 -3.89 5.48 32.79
C MET A 613 -4.45 5.30 34.20
N ASN A 614 -4.43 4.09 34.77
CA ASN A 614 -4.97 3.86 36.12
C ASN A 614 -4.12 4.51 37.21
N ASN A 615 -2.80 4.60 37.02
CA ASN A 615 -1.94 5.34 37.95
C ASN A 615 -2.24 6.84 37.92
N GLY A 616 -2.40 7.43 36.73
CA GLY A 616 -2.84 8.82 36.61
C GLY A 616 -4.17 9.08 37.30
N ARG A 617 -5.11 8.13 37.22
CA ARG A 617 -6.36 8.19 37.98
C ARG A 617 -6.13 8.09 39.48
N MET A 618 -5.31 7.17 39.95
CA MET A 618 -5.00 7.05 41.38
C MET A 618 -4.42 8.36 41.93
N GLU A 619 -3.46 8.96 41.23
CA GLU A 619 -2.85 10.24 41.62
C GLU A 619 -3.86 11.39 41.57
N GLY A 620 -4.72 11.43 40.55
CA GLY A 620 -5.82 12.40 40.51
C GLY A 620 -6.81 12.25 41.67
N MET A 621 -7.08 11.03 42.14
CA MET A 621 -7.95 10.80 43.32
C MET A 621 -7.30 11.32 44.59
N LEU A 622 -5.98 11.11 44.75
CA LEU A 622 -5.22 11.61 45.89
C LEU A 622 -5.18 13.15 45.90
N GLU A 623 -4.96 13.78 44.75
CA GLU A 623 -4.93 15.25 44.63
C GLU A 623 -6.29 15.90 44.90
N THR A 624 -7.38 15.26 44.48
CA THR A 624 -8.76 15.78 44.65
C THR A 624 -9.39 15.44 46.00
N GLY A 625 -8.71 14.62 46.82
CA GLY A 625 -9.18 14.24 48.15
C GLY A 625 -10.27 13.18 48.16
N VAL A 626 -10.45 12.43 47.07
CA VAL A 626 -11.36 11.28 47.01
C VAL A 626 -10.96 10.26 48.08
N LYS A 627 -11.92 9.83 48.91
CA LYS A 627 -11.66 8.96 50.07
C LYS A 627 -11.82 7.48 49.78
N LYS A 628 -12.62 7.13 48.77
CA LYS A 628 -12.90 5.74 48.42
C LYS A 628 -12.67 5.46 46.94
N LYS A 629 -12.19 4.27 46.65
CA LYS A 629 -11.96 3.75 45.30
C LYS A 629 -12.67 2.42 45.10
N ALA A 630 -13.00 2.10 43.86
CA ALA A 630 -13.53 0.80 43.48
C ALA A 630 -12.89 0.28 42.18
N TRP A 631 -12.96 -1.04 42.01
CA TRP A 631 -12.41 -1.76 40.88
C TRP A 631 -13.53 -2.11 39.91
N LYS A 632 -13.33 -1.83 38.62
CA LYS A 632 -14.28 -2.22 37.56
C LYS A 632 -13.58 -3.11 36.55
N THR A 633 -14.11 -4.31 36.31
CA THR A 633 -13.50 -5.20 35.32
C THR A 633 -13.93 -4.84 33.90
N ALA A 634 -13.12 -5.23 32.91
CA ALA A 634 -13.43 -5.03 31.49
C ALA A 634 -14.64 -5.86 31.00
N LYS A 635 -15.19 -6.76 31.83
CA LYS A 635 -16.25 -7.73 31.48
C LYS A 635 -15.95 -8.58 30.24
N LEU A 636 -14.67 -8.84 29.98
CA LEU A 636 -14.24 -9.79 28.95
C LEU A 636 -14.40 -11.23 29.46
N GLU A 637 -14.51 -12.19 28.53
CA GLU A 637 -14.69 -13.62 28.84
C GLU A 637 -13.55 -14.19 29.70
N ASN A 638 -12.35 -13.62 29.58
CA ASN A 638 -11.12 -14.08 30.23
C ASN A 638 -10.65 -13.19 31.40
N VAL A 639 -11.56 -12.47 32.07
CA VAL A 639 -11.20 -11.73 33.29
C VAL A 639 -10.82 -12.70 34.41
N ARG A 640 -9.70 -12.44 35.10
CA ARG A 640 -9.20 -13.24 36.21
C ARG A 640 -10.20 -13.29 37.37
N ALA A 641 -10.28 -14.43 38.05
CA ALA A 641 -11.13 -14.59 39.22
C ALA A 641 -10.79 -13.58 40.33
N THR A 642 -9.50 -13.33 40.57
CA THR A 642 -8.98 -12.33 41.51
C THR A 642 -9.46 -10.91 41.20
N HIS A 643 -9.57 -10.55 39.91
CA HIS A 643 -10.07 -9.25 39.47
C HIS A 643 -11.60 -9.11 39.61
N LEU A 644 -12.34 -10.20 39.36
CA LEU A 644 -13.80 -10.23 39.60
C LEU A 644 -14.12 -10.10 41.08
N GLU A 645 -13.34 -10.76 41.94
CA GLU A 645 -13.44 -10.65 43.39
C GLU A 645 -13.12 -9.23 43.87
N ALA A 646 -12.08 -8.60 43.31
CA ALA A 646 -11.73 -7.21 43.60
C ALA A 646 -12.87 -6.23 43.25
N GLU A 647 -13.53 -6.43 42.12
CA GLU A 647 -14.73 -5.64 41.75
C GLU A 647 -15.89 -5.89 42.72
N GLN A 648 -16.21 -7.15 43.01
CA GLN A 648 -17.34 -7.49 43.90
C GLN A 648 -17.15 -6.93 45.31
N ARG A 649 -15.94 -7.02 45.87
CA ARG A 649 -15.64 -6.55 47.23
C ARG A 649 -15.51 -5.04 47.34
N SER A 650 -15.28 -4.34 46.23
CA SER A 650 -15.13 -2.89 46.21
C SER A 650 -16.35 -2.13 45.70
N LEU A 651 -17.49 -2.81 45.45
CA LEU A 651 -18.74 -2.16 45.00
C LEU A 651 -19.21 -1.00 45.88
N ALA A 652 -18.99 -1.08 47.20
CA ALA A 652 -19.35 -0.02 48.15
C ALA A 652 -18.22 1.02 48.36
N GLY A 653 -17.11 0.88 47.65
CA GLY A 653 -15.87 1.62 47.84
C GLY A 653 -15.02 1.09 49.00
N ILE A 654 -13.72 0.96 48.77
CA ILE A 654 -12.72 0.74 49.82
C ILE A 654 -11.94 2.04 50.06
N PRO A 655 -11.39 2.28 51.26
CA PRO A 655 -10.49 3.41 51.51
C PRO A 655 -9.38 3.49 50.45
N ILE A 656 -9.04 4.71 50.02
CA ILE A 656 -8.08 4.92 48.93
C ILE A 656 -6.68 4.36 49.26
N GLU A 657 -6.30 4.35 50.53
CA GLU A 657 -5.02 3.85 51.05
C GLU A 657 -4.96 2.32 51.15
N GLU A 658 -6.10 1.61 51.08
CA GLU A 658 -6.14 0.15 51.21
C GLU A 658 -5.92 -0.56 49.86
N PRO A 659 -5.18 -1.69 49.82
CA PRO A 659 -5.10 -2.50 48.61
C PRO A 659 -6.41 -3.27 48.37
N PHE A 660 -6.68 -3.61 47.11
CA PHE A 660 -7.77 -4.51 46.73
C PHE A 660 -7.51 -5.95 47.20
N SER A 661 -8.50 -6.82 47.09
CA SER A 661 -8.41 -8.22 47.55
C SER A 661 -7.31 -9.05 46.89
N ASN A 662 -6.82 -8.63 45.72
CA ASN A 662 -5.68 -9.23 45.03
C ASN A 662 -4.33 -8.59 45.39
N GLY A 663 -4.29 -7.70 46.38
CA GLY A 663 -3.08 -7.04 46.88
C GLY A 663 -2.62 -5.81 46.08
N LEU A 664 -3.31 -5.46 44.99
CA LEU A 664 -2.94 -4.30 44.16
C LEU A 664 -3.58 -3.00 44.67
N MET A 665 -2.92 -1.86 44.50
CA MET A 665 -3.50 -0.55 44.84
C MET A 665 -4.48 -0.05 43.77
N PHE A 666 -4.30 -0.44 42.52
CA PHE A 666 -5.16 -0.15 41.39
C PHE A 666 -4.94 -1.17 40.25
N PRO A 667 -5.81 -1.22 39.24
CA PRO A 667 -5.62 -2.15 38.13
C PRO A 667 -4.39 -1.83 37.30
N GLY A 668 -3.46 -2.79 37.21
CA GLY A 668 -2.16 -2.55 36.59
C GLY A 668 -1.19 -1.79 37.51
N ASP A 669 -1.30 -1.99 38.82
CA ASP A 669 -0.29 -1.51 39.77
C ASP A 669 1.12 -2.06 39.40
N PRO A 670 2.11 -1.20 39.10
CA PRO A 670 3.44 -1.65 38.72
C PRO A 670 4.17 -2.50 39.76
N ASP A 671 3.79 -2.37 41.04
CA ASP A 671 4.40 -3.09 42.16
C ASP A 671 3.76 -4.50 42.37
N GLY A 672 2.75 -4.84 41.56
CA GLY A 672 2.07 -6.13 41.58
C GLY A 672 2.82 -7.27 40.86
N PRO A 673 2.44 -8.54 41.11
CA PRO A 673 3.03 -9.67 40.40
C PRO A 673 2.63 -9.68 38.91
N PRO A 674 3.51 -10.09 37.98
CA PRO A 674 3.25 -10.11 36.54
C PRO A 674 1.95 -10.81 36.13
N GLU A 675 1.59 -11.87 36.84
CA GLU A 675 0.38 -12.67 36.61
C GLU A 675 -0.92 -11.91 36.82
N GLU A 676 -0.94 -10.88 37.67
CA GLU A 676 -2.11 -10.02 37.91
C GLU A 676 -2.16 -8.82 36.94
N ILE A 677 -0.99 -8.33 36.49
CA ILE A 677 -0.90 -7.01 35.84
C ILE A 677 -0.75 -7.07 34.31
N ILE A 678 -0.12 -8.11 33.75
CA ILE A 678 0.05 -8.26 32.29
C ILE A 678 -1.32 -8.47 31.63
N ASN A 679 -1.59 -7.82 30.49
CA ASN A 679 -2.91 -7.88 29.81
C ASN A 679 -4.10 -7.43 30.68
N CYS A 680 -3.86 -6.76 31.81
CA CYS A 680 -4.95 -6.15 32.57
C CYS A 680 -5.62 -5.06 31.71
N ARG A 681 -6.95 -5.05 31.66
CA ARG A 681 -7.78 -4.02 30.99
C ARG A 681 -8.81 -3.41 31.95
N CYS A 682 -8.68 -3.70 33.24
CA CYS A 682 -9.59 -3.25 34.28
C CYS A 682 -9.39 -1.75 34.56
N PHE A 683 -10.35 -1.14 35.23
CA PHE A 683 -10.49 0.30 35.35
C PHE A 683 -10.70 0.71 36.82
N LEU A 684 -9.99 1.75 37.25
CA LEU A 684 -10.13 2.34 38.58
C LEU A 684 -11.22 3.41 38.58
N ILE A 685 -12.17 3.35 39.52
CA ILE A 685 -13.26 4.33 39.65
C ILE A 685 -13.26 4.99 41.04
N PRO A 686 -13.57 6.30 41.14
CA PRO A 686 -13.76 6.96 42.42
C PRO A 686 -15.14 6.58 42.99
N VAL A 687 -15.23 6.49 44.32
CA VAL A 687 -16.50 6.33 45.03
C VAL A 687 -16.69 7.57 45.90
N LEU A 688 -17.72 8.34 45.58
CA LEU A 688 -18.09 9.57 46.31
C LEU A 688 -19.15 9.22 47.36
N ASP A 689 -19.08 9.86 48.53
CA ASP A 689 -20.03 9.68 49.63
C ASP A 689 -21.35 10.45 49.43
#